data_AF-A0ABD3TZH1-F1
#
_entry.id   AF-A0ABD3TZH1-F1
#
_cell.length_a   1.000
_cell.length_b   1.000
_cell.length_c   1.000
_cell.angle_alpha   90.00
_cell.angle_beta   90.00
_cell.angle_gamma   90.00
#
_symmetry.space_group_name_H-M   'P 1'
#
loop_
_entity.id
_entity.type
_entity.pdbx_description
1 polymer ?
#
loop_
_entity_poly.entity_id
_entity_poly.type
_entity_poly.pdbx_seq_one_letter_code
_entity_poly.pdbx_strand_id
1 'polypeptide(L)'
;MGDNIEKDDLINEAQVDLLRGTEKYHSEDESSRSPKQNWGVQFFKNQQQQHHHASSSYPNTSESENPNESLVQDVSSTAVLTPLDDDLVGHDEPDRGNWSGRFDFLMSLLGYSVGLGNVWRFPYLAYKNGGGAFVFPFVLMLFLLGIPLMFLELSFGQFAAMGPSVIFERFCPLFSGLGYGMIFISAAVSLYYTVLIGWCILYLILSFRAELLWERCHPEWASKTCYSYKDADECHTVNGSVYAFGQCHNATWADDHNITRYTDDSGINSKHAPAQDFFENGVLHMSDGMENMGEIQWQIALCLLAAWTLTFFALSKGVKSTGKVVYFTALFPYVVLFILFFRGVTLPGASAGIMYYITPRFEKLGQAQVWSDAAAQIFFALSPAWGGLITLASYNKFHNNCLKDTLIVAFGNILTSLFAGFVIFAIIGYLASELNMKVEDVVDEGAGLAFIVYPDVVTRLPISPLWSILFFVMMITLGMGSEFGLLEAVITAVQDTFPHLREKKTWVVLVVSIVGFLGGLAFTCRGGIYLLQLMDNYVSSWSVFVMAGLESVMFGWIYGADRYLQDVEQMIGPMSRWTKTAFSFFWKFLSPFTLLAVLVFNLIQYRPLTYESYVYPGWANAIGWILSLFPIVFISSISFMRIAKAPKEMSLIERVKYLLKPTPEWRPAHKIPKEDVTELEGGKEERTISNPNFTTV
;
A
#
# COMPACT_ATOMS: atom_id res chain seq x y z
N MET A 1 15.40 16.75 69.17
CA MET A 1 15.16 15.28 69.17
C MET A 1 15.35 14.85 67.72
N GLY A 2 16.54 14.54 67.20
CA GLY A 2 17.67 13.78 67.74
C GLY A 2 17.30 12.29 67.70
N ASP A 3 17.98 11.35 67.06
CA ASP A 3 19.21 11.26 66.26
C ASP A 3 19.11 9.91 65.49
N ASN A 4 19.75 9.80 64.32
CA ASN A 4 20.68 8.71 63.95
C ASN A 4 20.82 8.55 62.44
N ILE A 5 22.04 8.85 61.99
CA ILE A 5 22.67 8.57 60.71
C ILE A 5 23.60 7.35 60.92
N GLU A 6 23.92 6.66 59.82
CA GLU A 6 25.09 5.78 59.57
C GLU A 6 24.99 4.26 59.81
N LYS A 7 25.59 3.55 58.83
CA LYS A 7 25.90 2.09 58.66
C LYS A 7 24.93 1.31 57.76
N ASP A 8 25.33 0.64 56.68
CA ASP A 8 26.66 0.33 56.13
C ASP A 8 26.52 0.07 54.62
N ASP A 9 27.38 0.73 53.83
CA ASP A 9 27.91 0.21 52.56
C ASP A 9 28.62 -1.11 52.83
N LEU A 10 28.11 -2.23 52.29
CA LEU A 10 28.83 -3.48 52.04
C LEU A 10 27.87 -4.44 51.32
N ILE A 11 28.42 -5.27 50.43
CA ILE A 11 27.73 -6.20 49.51
C ILE A 11 27.42 -5.57 48.13
N ASN A 12 28.48 -5.10 47.50
CA ASN A 12 28.56 -4.90 46.05
C ASN A 12 29.90 -5.49 45.57
N GLU A 13 30.13 -6.79 45.78
CA GLU A 13 31.36 -7.46 45.30
C GLU A 13 31.32 -9.01 45.33
N ALA A 14 30.18 -9.63 45.02
CA ALA A 14 30.11 -11.11 44.98
C ALA A 14 29.05 -11.65 44.01
N GLN A 15 29.15 -11.36 42.72
CA GLN A 15 28.62 -12.25 41.67
C GLN A 15 29.17 -11.94 40.26
N VAL A 16 30.42 -11.46 40.20
CA VAL A 16 31.22 -11.40 38.98
C VAL A 16 32.42 -12.32 39.22
N ASP A 17 32.21 -13.65 39.21
CA ASP A 17 33.32 -14.63 39.21
C ASP A 17 32.87 -16.10 39.04
N LEU A 18 31.92 -16.37 38.15
CA LEU A 18 31.66 -17.73 37.66
C LEU A 18 31.45 -17.66 36.15
N LEU A 19 32.35 -18.32 35.40
CA LEU A 19 32.42 -18.48 33.93
C LEU A 19 33.58 -17.77 33.20
N ARG A 20 34.73 -17.56 33.86
CA ARG A 20 36.03 -17.51 33.17
C ARG A 20 37.08 -18.36 33.89
N GLY A 21 37.54 -19.42 33.23
CA GLY A 21 38.92 -19.91 33.37
C GLY A 21 39.11 -21.35 33.87
N THR A 22 39.44 -22.24 32.94
CA THR A 22 40.47 -23.30 33.09
C THR A 22 40.85 -23.73 31.65
N GLU A 23 41.96 -23.21 31.13
CA GLU A 23 43.30 -23.84 30.97
C GLU A 23 43.45 -24.54 29.59
N LYS A 24 44.17 -24.03 28.59
CA LYS A 24 45.63 -23.81 28.35
C LYS A 24 46.53 -25.07 28.38
N TYR A 25 47.19 -25.32 27.23
CA TYR A 25 48.61 -25.67 26.93
C TYR A 25 48.66 -26.68 25.76
N HIS A 26 49.29 -26.40 24.62
CA HIS A 26 50.75 -26.28 24.42
C HIS A 26 51.17 -25.34 23.27
N SER A 27 52.28 -24.62 23.50
CA SER A 27 53.24 -23.99 22.56
C SER A 27 54.07 -25.07 21.83
N GLU A 28 54.91 -24.87 20.80
CA GLU A 28 55.72 -23.75 20.27
C GLU A 28 56.36 -24.23 18.93
N ASP A 29 56.67 -23.33 18.00
CA ASP A 29 58.01 -23.11 17.39
C ASP A 29 58.03 -22.57 15.94
N GLU A 30 58.97 -21.64 15.74
CA GLU A 30 59.18 -20.75 14.61
C GLU A 30 60.03 -21.31 13.44
N SER A 31 59.88 -20.62 12.30
CA SER A 31 60.89 -20.31 11.27
C SER A 31 60.98 -21.19 10.01
N SER A 32 60.64 -20.62 8.85
CA SER A 32 61.61 -20.28 7.78
C SER A 32 60.94 -19.91 6.44
N ARG A 33 61.38 -18.74 5.92
CA ARG A 33 61.60 -18.34 4.50
C ARG A 33 60.49 -18.47 3.43
N SER A 34 60.28 -17.34 2.75
CA SER A 34 59.51 -17.08 1.51
C SER A 34 60.08 -17.81 0.26
N PRO A 35 59.55 -17.67 -0.99
CA PRO A 35 58.42 -16.82 -1.44
C PRO A 35 57.47 -17.42 -2.52
N LYS A 36 56.42 -16.63 -2.86
CA LYS A 36 55.62 -16.62 -4.11
C LYS A 36 54.59 -17.75 -4.36
N GLN A 37 53.30 -17.39 -4.40
CA GLN A 37 52.49 -17.36 -5.63
C GLN A 37 51.06 -16.84 -5.36
N ASN A 38 50.72 -15.72 -6.01
CA ASN A 38 49.37 -15.17 -6.13
C ASN A 38 48.60 -15.96 -7.21
N TRP A 39 47.40 -16.44 -6.88
CA TRP A 39 46.36 -16.79 -7.85
C TRP A 39 45.01 -16.38 -7.26
N GLY A 40 44.27 -15.52 -7.98
CA GLY A 40 42.93 -15.12 -7.56
C GLY A 40 42.44 -13.73 -7.99
N VAL A 41 43.11 -13.03 -8.91
CA VAL A 41 42.59 -11.82 -9.56
C VAL A 41 43.00 -11.81 -11.03
N GLN A 42 42.35 -12.60 -11.88
CA GLN A 42 42.52 -12.52 -13.34
C GLN A 42 41.43 -13.24 -14.15
N PHE A 43 40.15 -12.90 -13.94
CA PHE A 43 39.07 -13.41 -14.81
C PHE A 43 38.11 -12.35 -15.36
N PHE A 44 38.37 -11.06 -15.15
CA PHE A 44 37.56 -9.97 -15.71
C PHE A 44 38.46 -8.86 -16.28
N LYS A 45 39.11 -9.10 -17.44
CA LYS A 45 39.70 -8.01 -18.23
C LYS A 45 40.12 -8.32 -19.68
N ASN A 46 39.62 -9.38 -20.33
CA ASN A 46 40.01 -9.73 -21.72
C ASN A 46 38.82 -10.14 -22.62
N GLN A 47 37.82 -9.27 -22.79
CA GLN A 47 36.83 -9.44 -23.88
C GLN A 47 36.34 -8.11 -24.49
N GLN A 48 37.19 -7.08 -24.53
CA GLN A 48 36.80 -5.79 -25.11
C GLN A 48 37.90 -5.16 -25.97
N GLN A 49 38.50 -5.97 -26.85
CA GLN A 49 39.40 -5.47 -27.90
C GLN A 49 39.63 -6.53 -28.98
N GLN A 50 38.67 -6.69 -29.90
CA GLN A 50 38.90 -7.20 -31.26
C GLN A 50 37.63 -6.98 -32.10
N HIS A 51 37.83 -6.53 -33.34
CA HIS A 51 36.84 -6.21 -34.39
C HIS A 51 36.42 -4.74 -34.55
N HIS A 52 37.40 -3.91 -34.94
CA HIS A 52 37.22 -2.98 -36.06
C HIS A 52 38.26 -3.30 -37.15
N HIS A 53 37.85 -3.12 -38.41
CA HIS A 53 38.56 -3.32 -39.70
C HIS A 53 38.50 -4.71 -40.35
N ALA A 54 37.69 -4.82 -41.41
CA ALA A 54 38.16 -5.15 -42.77
C ALA A 54 37.01 -5.01 -43.80
N SER A 55 37.33 -4.40 -44.93
CA SER A 55 36.50 -4.20 -46.13
C SER A 55 36.99 -5.11 -47.27
N SER A 56 36.07 -5.65 -48.10
CA SER A 56 36.07 -5.60 -49.59
C SER A 56 35.37 -6.79 -50.31
N SER A 57 34.74 -6.44 -51.45
CA SER A 57 34.54 -7.17 -52.73
C SER A 57 33.44 -8.25 -52.93
N TYR A 58 32.32 -7.85 -53.58
CA TYR A 58 31.59 -8.31 -54.81
C TYR A 58 31.54 -9.81 -55.26
N PRO A 59 30.55 -10.28 -56.08
CA PRO A 59 29.76 -9.54 -57.10
C PRO A 59 28.24 -9.83 -57.26
N ASN A 60 27.63 -9.02 -58.14
CA ASN A 60 26.25 -9.04 -58.65
C ASN A 60 25.82 -10.33 -59.34
N THR A 61 24.54 -10.70 -59.18
CA THR A 61 23.69 -11.28 -60.24
C THR A 61 22.24 -10.84 -60.07
N SER A 62 21.67 -10.35 -61.17
CA SER A 62 20.29 -9.95 -61.42
C SER A 62 19.39 -11.15 -61.70
N GLU A 63 18.17 -11.18 -61.16
CA GLU A 63 17.00 -11.81 -61.82
C GLU A 63 15.68 -11.32 -61.21
N SER A 64 14.66 -11.28 -62.06
CA SER A 64 13.42 -10.51 -62.01
C SER A 64 12.17 -11.34 -61.68
N GLU A 65 11.17 -10.69 -61.06
CA GLU A 65 9.71 -10.92 -61.13
C GLU A 65 9.12 -12.28 -60.72
N ASN A 66 8.31 -12.31 -59.63
CA ASN A 66 6.83 -12.19 -59.73
C ASN A 66 6.14 -12.20 -58.33
N PRO A 67 5.06 -11.42 -58.11
CA PRO A 67 4.32 -11.38 -56.86
C PRO A 67 3.02 -12.21 -56.95
N ASN A 68 2.83 -13.15 -56.03
CA ASN A 68 1.55 -13.60 -55.45
C ASN A 68 1.65 -15.07 -54.99
N GLU A 69 2.00 -15.27 -53.72
CA GLU A 69 1.42 -16.39 -52.96
C GLU A 69 1.38 -16.02 -51.48
N SER A 70 0.16 -15.77 -51.00
CA SER A 70 -0.18 -15.61 -49.61
C SER A 70 -0.05 -16.94 -48.87
N LEU A 71 0.57 -16.96 -47.69
CA LEU A 71 0.07 -17.67 -46.49
C LEU A 71 0.98 -17.41 -45.27
N VAL A 72 0.43 -16.63 -44.34
CA VAL A 72 0.48 -16.81 -42.88
C VAL A 72 1.83 -17.25 -42.29
N GLN A 73 2.57 -16.29 -41.73
CA GLN A 73 3.62 -16.59 -40.76
C GLN A 73 3.62 -15.54 -39.65
N ASP A 74 3.57 -16.04 -38.41
CA ASP A 74 3.56 -15.31 -37.15
C ASP A 74 4.67 -14.25 -37.07
N VAL A 75 4.30 -12.97 -36.90
CA VAL A 75 5.28 -11.92 -36.54
C VAL A 75 5.27 -11.72 -35.04
N SER A 76 5.93 -12.66 -34.37
CA SER A 76 6.59 -12.40 -33.09
C SER A 76 7.92 -11.72 -33.37
N SER A 77 8.16 -10.60 -32.69
CA SER A 77 9.51 -10.17 -32.31
C SER A 77 10.50 -9.81 -33.44
N THR A 78 10.20 -8.87 -34.35
CA THR A 78 11.20 -7.93 -34.91
C THR A 78 10.51 -6.89 -35.80
N ALA A 79 10.22 -5.71 -35.26
CA ALA A 79 9.91 -4.54 -36.08
C ALA A 79 11.15 -3.65 -36.13
N VAL A 80 11.90 -3.85 -37.22
CA VAL A 80 12.70 -2.92 -38.02
C VAL A 80 13.07 -1.58 -37.36
N LEU A 81 14.38 -1.41 -37.18
CA LEU A 81 15.09 -0.16 -36.89
C LEU A 81 14.88 0.88 -37.99
N THR A 82 14.40 2.09 -37.65
CA THR A 82 14.80 3.41 -38.20
C THR A 82 14.01 4.55 -37.50
N PRO A 83 14.52 5.79 -37.37
CA PRO A 83 15.90 6.30 -37.46
C PRO A 83 16.49 6.61 -36.06
N LEU A 84 17.77 6.99 -36.02
CA LEU A 84 18.57 7.27 -34.82
C LEU A 84 17.84 8.17 -33.80
N ASP A 85 17.89 7.79 -32.52
CA ASP A 85 17.44 8.59 -31.36
C ASP A 85 18.06 10.01 -31.30
N ASP A 86 19.03 10.34 -32.16
CA ASP A 86 19.71 11.64 -32.28
C ASP A 86 18.86 12.75 -32.95
N ASP A 87 17.74 12.40 -33.60
CA ASP A 87 16.83 13.36 -34.26
C ASP A 87 15.63 13.79 -33.41
N LEU A 88 15.57 13.33 -32.15
CA LEU A 88 14.48 13.62 -31.22
C LEU A 88 14.89 14.72 -30.22
N VAL A 89 14.22 15.88 -30.27
CA VAL A 89 14.44 16.96 -29.29
C VAL A 89 13.77 16.59 -27.97
N GLY A 90 14.58 16.22 -26.98
CA GLY A 90 14.23 16.21 -25.56
C GLY A 90 15.24 17.06 -24.80
N HIS A 91 14.86 17.61 -23.64
CA HIS A 91 15.80 18.33 -22.78
C HIS A 91 16.98 17.42 -22.39
N ASP A 92 18.18 18.00 -22.22
CA ASP A 92 19.42 17.35 -21.73
C ASP A 92 19.33 16.78 -20.29
N GLU A 93 18.12 16.57 -19.77
CA GLU A 93 17.90 16.03 -18.45
C GLU A 93 18.17 14.50 -18.41
N PRO A 94 18.76 13.98 -17.32
CA PRO A 94 18.98 12.55 -17.16
C PRO A 94 17.67 11.77 -17.27
N ASP A 95 17.69 10.69 -18.06
CA ASP A 95 16.53 9.82 -18.28
C ASP A 95 16.07 9.16 -16.97
N ARG A 96 14.78 9.30 -16.66
CA ARG A 96 14.11 8.68 -15.50
C ARG A 96 13.99 7.16 -15.66
N GLY A 97 14.04 6.69 -16.90
CA GLY A 97 13.86 5.30 -17.29
C GLY A 97 12.38 4.94 -17.47
N ASN A 98 12.11 3.80 -18.09
CA ASN A 98 10.76 3.28 -18.34
C ASN A 98 10.60 1.87 -17.76
N TRP A 99 9.35 1.41 -17.67
CA TRP A 99 9.04 0.00 -17.39
C TRP A 99 9.73 -0.93 -18.40
N SER A 100 10.24 -2.07 -17.92
CA SER A 100 10.91 -3.02 -18.82
C SER A 100 9.92 -3.76 -19.74
N GLY A 101 8.66 -3.87 -19.32
CA GLY A 101 7.57 -4.41 -20.11
C GLY A 101 6.21 -3.99 -19.58
N ARG A 102 5.16 -4.17 -20.39
CA ARG A 102 3.78 -3.81 -20.01
C ARG A 102 3.29 -4.57 -18.78
N PHE A 103 3.68 -5.82 -18.63
CA PHE A 103 3.25 -6.64 -17.50
C PHE A 103 3.90 -6.19 -16.18
N ASP A 104 5.13 -5.66 -16.21
CA ASP A 104 5.75 -5.05 -15.03
C ASP A 104 4.91 -3.87 -14.51
N PHE A 105 4.44 -2.99 -15.42
CA PHE A 105 3.53 -1.91 -15.07
C PHE A 105 2.20 -2.43 -14.52
N LEU A 106 1.55 -3.36 -15.23
CA LEU A 106 0.23 -3.86 -14.84
C LEU A 106 0.26 -4.57 -13.48
N MET A 107 1.30 -5.37 -13.21
CA MET A 107 1.47 -6.02 -11.90
C MET A 107 1.84 -5.02 -10.81
N SER A 108 2.62 -3.98 -11.10
CA SER A 108 2.90 -2.92 -10.14
C SER A 108 1.63 -2.15 -9.80
N LEU A 109 0.78 -1.88 -10.79
CA LEU A 109 -0.50 -1.21 -10.62
C LEU A 109 -1.49 -2.09 -9.83
N LEU A 110 -1.56 -3.39 -10.14
CA LEU A 110 -2.37 -4.35 -9.38
C LEU A 110 -1.87 -4.49 -7.94
N GLY A 111 -0.56 -4.60 -7.72
CA GLY A 111 0.03 -4.66 -6.38
C GLY A 111 -0.16 -3.36 -5.59
N TYR A 112 -0.20 -2.21 -6.26
CA TYR A 112 -0.53 -0.94 -5.63
C TYR A 112 -1.99 -0.90 -5.17
N SER A 113 -2.92 -1.33 -6.05
CA SER A 113 -4.36 -1.31 -5.81
C SER A 113 -4.91 -2.51 -5.01
N VAL A 114 -4.12 -3.57 -4.80
CA VAL A 114 -4.53 -4.74 -4.02
C VAL A 114 -3.62 -4.83 -2.81
N GLY A 115 -4.11 -4.34 -1.68
CA GLY A 115 -3.36 -4.26 -0.43
C GLY A 115 -4.07 -4.97 0.73
N LEU A 116 -3.57 -4.71 1.95
CA LEU A 116 -4.13 -5.26 3.19
C LEU A 116 -5.63 -4.96 3.33
N GLY A 117 -6.08 -3.79 2.86
CA GLY A 117 -7.48 -3.35 2.87
C GLY A 117 -8.46 -4.31 2.19
N ASN A 118 -8.02 -5.05 1.17
CA ASN A 118 -8.85 -6.02 0.47
C ASN A 118 -9.14 -7.27 1.32
N VAL A 119 -8.19 -7.65 2.19
CA VAL A 119 -8.28 -8.88 3.00
C VAL A 119 -8.90 -8.61 4.36
N TRP A 120 -8.58 -7.50 5.03
CA TRP A 120 -9.08 -7.27 6.39
C TRP A 120 -10.24 -6.27 6.51
N ARG A 121 -10.34 -5.29 5.62
CA ARG A 121 -11.22 -4.13 5.79
C ARG A 121 -12.48 -4.33 4.98
N PHE A 122 -12.34 -4.78 3.74
CA PHE A 122 -13.50 -5.07 2.90
C PHE A 122 -14.44 -6.13 3.51
N PRO A 123 -13.96 -7.29 4.00
CA PRO A 123 -14.87 -8.27 4.61
C PRO A 123 -15.58 -7.71 5.84
N TYR A 124 -14.86 -6.95 6.67
CA TYR A 124 -15.44 -6.25 7.80
C TYR A 124 -16.51 -5.23 7.40
N LEU A 125 -16.25 -4.39 6.39
CA LEU A 125 -17.24 -3.41 5.91
C LEU A 125 -18.46 -4.11 5.30
N ALA A 126 -18.26 -5.19 4.56
CA ALA A 126 -19.36 -6.00 4.05
C ALA A 126 -20.21 -6.56 5.20
N TYR A 127 -19.58 -7.06 6.27
CA TYR A 127 -20.25 -7.47 7.50
C TYR A 127 -21.09 -6.32 8.09
N LYS A 128 -20.46 -5.19 8.43
CA LYS A 128 -21.08 -4.05 9.14
C LYS A 128 -22.27 -3.44 8.38
N ASN A 129 -22.14 -3.38 7.06
CA ASN A 129 -23.01 -2.60 6.17
C ASN A 129 -24.04 -3.43 5.40
N GLY A 130 -24.35 -4.64 5.86
CA GLY A 130 -25.52 -5.39 5.38
C GLY A 130 -25.20 -6.61 4.51
N GLY A 131 -24.01 -7.20 4.67
CA GLY A 131 -23.59 -8.42 3.97
C GLY A 131 -23.61 -8.22 2.46
N GLY A 132 -24.32 -9.10 1.76
CA GLY A 132 -24.43 -9.06 0.30
C GLY A 132 -25.04 -7.76 -0.24
N ALA A 133 -25.84 -7.05 0.57
CA ALA A 133 -26.40 -5.76 0.16
C ALA A 133 -25.31 -4.69 -0.02
N PHE A 134 -24.20 -4.75 0.73
CA PHE A 134 -23.09 -3.79 0.64
C PHE A 134 -22.32 -3.88 -0.68
N VAL A 135 -22.39 -5.02 -1.38
CA VAL A 135 -21.74 -5.18 -2.69
C VAL A 135 -22.32 -4.18 -3.70
N PHE A 136 -23.61 -3.84 -3.61
CA PHE A 136 -24.25 -2.87 -4.49
C PHE A 136 -23.65 -1.45 -4.37
N PRO A 137 -23.64 -0.78 -3.20
CA PRO A 137 -23.03 0.55 -3.06
C PRO A 137 -21.53 0.50 -3.36
N PHE A 138 -20.82 -0.59 -3.01
CA PHE A 138 -19.40 -0.75 -3.34
C PHE A 138 -19.14 -0.76 -4.86
N VAL A 139 -19.87 -1.59 -5.62
CA VAL A 139 -19.75 -1.65 -7.08
C VAL A 139 -20.23 -0.34 -7.72
N LEU A 140 -21.29 0.28 -7.19
CA LEU A 140 -21.74 1.57 -7.70
C LEU A 140 -20.66 2.64 -7.53
N MET A 141 -20.04 2.74 -6.35
CA MET A 141 -18.94 3.69 -6.11
C MET A 141 -17.72 3.43 -6.97
N LEU A 142 -17.46 2.18 -7.36
CA LEU A 142 -16.43 1.87 -8.37
C LEU A 142 -16.75 2.56 -9.70
N PHE A 143 -17.98 2.46 -10.20
CA PHE A 143 -18.36 3.07 -11.47
C PHE A 143 -18.47 4.59 -11.38
N LEU A 144 -18.92 5.14 -10.24
CA LEU A 144 -19.09 6.59 -10.04
C LEU A 144 -17.76 7.32 -9.80
N LEU A 145 -16.84 6.70 -9.05
CA LEU A 145 -15.61 7.32 -8.57
C LEU A 145 -14.36 6.55 -9.01
N GLY A 146 -14.32 5.24 -8.76
CA GLY A 146 -13.12 4.42 -8.97
C GLY A 146 -12.59 4.45 -10.40
N ILE A 147 -13.36 3.94 -11.37
CA ILE A 147 -12.94 3.86 -12.78
C ILE A 147 -12.69 5.27 -13.37
N PRO A 148 -13.59 6.26 -13.21
CA PRO A 148 -13.37 7.58 -13.78
C PRO A 148 -12.11 8.27 -13.25
N LEU A 149 -11.87 8.25 -11.94
CA LEU A 149 -10.71 8.93 -11.34
C LEU A 149 -9.41 8.17 -11.64
N MET A 150 -9.43 6.84 -11.58
CA MET A 150 -8.26 6.03 -11.93
C MET A 150 -7.85 6.22 -13.40
N PHE A 151 -8.82 6.23 -14.32
CA PHE A 151 -8.52 6.50 -15.73
C PHE A 151 -7.94 7.91 -15.94
N LEU A 152 -8.48 8.90 -15.23
CA LEU A 152 -8.00 10.27 -15.27
C LEU A 152 -6.53 10.35 -14.82
N GLU A 153 -6.18 9.82 -13.64
CA GLU A 153 -4.80 9.89 -13.13
C GLU A 153 -3.81 9.10 -13.98
N LEU A 154 -4.18 7.89 -14.45
CA LEU A 154 -3.30 7.08 -15.29
C LEU A 154 -3.06 7.73 -16.66
N SER A 155 -4.10 8.28 -17.29
CA SER A 155 -3.94 9.01 -18.54
C SER A 155 -3.12 10.29 -18.34
N PHE A 156 -3.31 10.98 -17.22
CA PHE A 156 -2.63 12.24 -16.92
C PHE A 156 -1.12 12.03 -16.73
N GLY A 157 -0.75 11.06 -15.89
CA GLY A 157 0.65 10.68 -15.68
C GLY A 157 1.32 10.23 -16.97
N GLN A 158 0.65 9.37 -17.76
CA GLN A 158 1.20 8.86 -19.02
C GLN A 158 1.37 9.95 -20.09
N PHE A 159 0.43 10.91 -20.17
CA PHE A 159 0.48 11.97 -21.17
C PHE A 159 1.71 12.86 -21.00
N ALA A 160 2.00 13.23 -19.75
CA ALA A 160 3.03 14.23 -19.46
C ALA A 160 4.38 13.62 -19.02
N ALA A 161 4.41 12.32 -18.69
CA ALA A 161 5.60 11.59 -18.21
C ALA A 161 6.29 12.27 -17.01
N MET A 162 5.49 12.83 -16.10
CA MET A 162 5.96 13.55 -14.91
C MET A 162 5.23 13.12 -13.66
N GLY A 163 5.88 13.23 -12.52
CA GLY A 163 5.28 13.04 -11.21
C GLY A 163 4.30 14.14 -10.81
N PRO A 164 3.47 13.89 -9.76
CA PRO A 164 2.42 14.81 -9.31
C PRO A 164 2.89 16.23 -8.99
N SER A 165 4.07 16.40 -8.38
CA SER A 165 4.57 17.71 -7.95
C SER A 165 4.80 18.67 -9.11
N VAL A 166 5.34 18.17 -10.23
CA VAL A 166 5.68 18.98 -11.41
C VAL A 166 4.52 19.07 -12.40
N ILE A 167 3.77 17.97 -12.58
CA ILE A 167 2.70 17.92 -13.58
C ILE A 167 1.59 18.94 -13.29
N PHE A 168 1.17 19.11 -12.03
CA PHE A 168 0.15 20.09 -11.66
C PHE A 168 0.64 21.54 -11.76
N GLU A 169 1.95 21.77 -11.58
CA GLU A 169 2.56 23.09 -11.83
C GLU A 169 2.45 23.50 -13.30
N ARG A 170 2.64 22.55 -14.22
CA ARG A 170 2.54 22.80 -15.67
C ARG A 170 1.10 22.85 -16.16
N PHE A 171 0.23 21.98 -15.64
CA PHE A 171 -1.16 21.84 -16.08
C PHE A 171 -2.06 22.98 -15.58
N CYS A 172 -1.97 23.32 -14.29
CA CYS A 172 -2.79 24.39 -13.70
C CYS A 172 -2.01 25.07 -12.56
N PRO A 173 -1.17 26.08 -12.88
CA PRO A 173 -0.30 26.76 -11.92
C PRO A 173 -1.00 27.22 -10.63
N LEU A 174 -2.26 27.64 -10.71
CA LEU A 174 -3.05 28.07 -9.54
C LEU A 174 -3.22 26.97 -8.50
N PHE A 175 -3.40 25.72 -8.94
CA PHE A 175 -3.61 24.55 -8.10
C PHE A 175 -2.36 23.64 -8.08
N SER A 176 -1.18 24.20 -8.37
CA SER A 176 0.10 23.47 -8.32
C SER A 176 0.38 22.80 -6.97
N GLY A 177 -0.19 23.32 -5.88
CA GLY A 177 -0.11 22.70 -4.56
C GLY A 177 -0.78 21.33 -4.44
N LEU A 178 -1.69 20.96 -5.37
CA LEU A 178 -2.43 19.70 -5.34
C LEU A 178 -1.47 18.50 -5.39
N GLY A 179 -0.49 18.54 -6.29
CA GLY A 179 0.54 17.51 -6.41
C GLY A 179 1.32 17.31 -5.11
N TYR A 180 1.74 18.41 -4.47
CA TYR A 180 2.44 18.33 -3.18
C TYR A 180 1.53 17.78 -2.05
N GLY A 181 0.24 18.09 -2.08
CA GLY A 181 -0.75 17.51 -1.17
C GLY A 181 -0.85 15.99 -1.31
N MET A 182 -0.88 15.48 -2.55
CA MET A 182 -0.84 14.04 -2.84
C MET A 182 0.43 13.38 -2.29
N ILE A 183 1.60 14.01 -2.49
CA ILE A 183 2.88 13.50 -1.97
C ILE A 183 2.91 13.49 -0.44
N PHE A 184 2.36 14.51 0.22
CA PHE A 184 2.26 14.54 1.68
C PHE A 184 1.41 13.37 2.20
N ILE A 185 0.25 13.10 1.61
CA ILE A 185 -0.60 11.97 2.02
C ILE A 185 0.14 10.66 1.80
N SER A 186 0.73 10.45 0.63
CA SER A 186 1.49 9.23 0.34
C SER A 186 2.64 9.01 1.32
N ALA A 187 3.38 10.07 1.68
CA ALA A 187 4.45 10.00 2.67
C ALA A 187 3.91 9.68 4.08
N ALA A 188 2.83 10.36 4.50
CA ALA A 188 2.24 10.15 5.82
C ALA A 188 1.65 8.74 5.98
N VAL A 189 1.04 8.19 4.92
CA VAL A 189 0.52 6.82 4.93
C VAL A 189 1.62 5.78 4.94
N SER A 190 2.64 5.95 4.10
CA SER A 190 3.82 5.07 4.07
C SER A 190 4.46 4.88 5.45
N LEU A 191 4.48 5.93 6.29
CA LEU A 191 5.04 5.85 7.65
C LEU A 191 4.33 4.83 8.55
N TYR A 192 3.00 4.86 8.65
CA TYR A 192 2.28 3.93 9.52
C TYR A 192 2.00 2.59 8.83
N TYR A 193 1.92 2.59 7.50
CA TYR A 193 1.70 1.37 6.72
C TYR A 193 2.89 0.41 6.80
N THR A 194 4.13 0.92 6.80
CA THR A 194 5.33 0.11 7.01
C THR A 194 5.42 -0.52 8.41
N VAL A 195 4.78 0.08 9.42
CA VAL A 195 4.66 -0.48 10.77
C VAL A 195 3.77 -1.73 10.77
N LEU A 196 2.68 -1.72 10.00
CA LEU A 196 1.81 -2.90 9.82
C LEU A 196 2.58 -4.06 9.17
N ILE A 197 3.43 -3.77 8.17
CA ILE A 197 4.33 -4.75 7.58
C ILE A 197 5.32 -5.26 8.63
N GLY A 198 5.85 -4.39 9.48
CA GLY A 198 6.70 -4.75 10.62
C GLY A 198 6.03 -5.72 11.58
N TRP A 199 4.76 -5.51 11.94
CA TRP A 199 3.99 -6.48 12.74
C TRP A 199 3.84 -7.82 12.02
N CYS A 200 3.56 -7.82 10.71
CA CYS A 200 3.49 -9.07 9.94
C CYS A 200 4.84 -9.82 9.93
N ILE A 201 5.96 -9.12 9.82
CA ILE A 201 7.31 -9.71 9.89
C ILE A 201 7.55 -10.33 11.28
N LEU A 202 7.17 -9.64 12.36
CA LEU A 202 7.29 -10.17 13.71
C LEU A 202 6.49 -11.46 13.88
N TYR A 203 5.21 -11.45 13.50
CA TYR A 203 4.38 -12.64 13.56
C TYR A 203 4.94 -13.77 12.71
N LEU A 204 5.41 -13.50 11.48
CA LEU A 204 6.06 -14.50 10.64
C LEU A 204 7.26 -15.16 11.31
N ILE A 205 8.14 -14.38 11.95
CA ILE A 205 9.30 -14.91 12.69
C ILE A 205 8.83 -15.84 13.81
N LEU A 206 7.77 -15.46 14.53
CA LEU A 206 7.21 -16.24 15.63
C LEU A 206 6.45 -17.49 15.16
N SER A 207 5.97 -17.52 13.92
CA SER A 207 5.31 -18.68 13.31
C SER A 207 6.24 -19.86 13.03
N PHE A 208 7.57 -19.69 13.10
CA PHE A 208 8.54 -20.78 12.90
C PHE A 208 8.72 -21.68 14.15
N ARG A 209 7.88 -21.53 15.17
CA ARG A 209 7.84 -22.40 16.35
C ARG A 209 6.96 -23.62 16.09
N ALA A 210 7.21 -24.71 16.82
CA ALA A 210 6.38 -25.92 16.74
C ALA A 210 4.96 -25.68 17.30
N GLU A 211 4.86 -24.85 18.34
CA GLU A 211 3.62 -24.37 18.94
C GLU A 211 3.60 -22.85 18.84
N LEU A 212 2.47 -22.27 18.46
CA LEU A 212 2.35 -20.83 18.27
C LEU A 212 2.24 -20.14 19.63
N LEU A 213 2.88 -18.98 19.80
CA LEU A 213 2.86 -18.28 21.10
C LEU A 213 1.45 -17.86 21.53
N TRP A 214 0.58 -17.53 20.56
CA TRP A 214 -0.81 -17.15 20.79
C TRP A 214 -1.77 -18.35 20.87
N GLU A 215 -1.25 -19.56 21.08
CA GLU A 215 -2.06 -20.78 21.27
C GLU A 215 -2.45 -21.01 22.75
N ARG A 216 -1.63 -20.53 23.68
CA ARG A 216 -1.79 -20.70 25.13
C ARG A 216 -1.69 -19.40 25.88
N CYS A 217 -2.22 -19.36 27.10
CA CYS A 217 -2.10 -18.20 27.98
C CYS A 217 -0.77 -18.25 28.73
N HIS A 218 0.28 -17.61 28.20
CA HIS A 218 1.58 -17.58 28.87
C HIS A 218 1.64 -16.49 29.96
N PRO A 219 2.19 -16.79 31.15
CA PRO A 219 2.15 -15.87 32.30
C PRO A 219 2.97 -14.58 32.11
N GLU A 220 3.84 -14.51 31.10
CA GLU A 220 4.66 -13.33 30.80
C GLU A 220 3.82 -12.14 30.29
N TRP A 221 2.69 -12.41 29.63
CA TRP A 221 1.86 -11.40 28.98
C TRP A 221 0.35 -11.63 29.12
N ALA A 222 -0.08 -12.83 29.51
CA ALA A 222 -1.50 -13.15 29.65
C ALA A 222 -2.11 -12.41 30.86
N SER A 223 -3.25 -11.79 30.62
CA SER A 223 -4.09 -11.23 31.68
C SER A 223 -4.81 -12.35 32.45
N LYS A 224 -5.40 -12.00 33.59
CA LYS A 224 -6.21 -12.94 34.39
C LYS A 224 -7.46 -13.43 33.65
N THR A 225 -7.92 -12.68 32.65
CA THR A 225 -9.10 -12.98 31.83
C THR A 225 -8.76 -13.80 30.57
N CYS A 226 -7.48 -14.09 30.32
CA CYS A 226 -7.05 -14.95 29.22
C CYS A 226 -7.61 -16.37 29.39
N TYR A 227 -8.20 -16.90 28.32
CA TYR A 227 -8.76 -18.25 28.30
C TYR A 227 -8.29 -19.03 27.07
N SER A 228 -7.44 -20.06 27.27
CA SER A 228 -7.06 -21.01 26.21
C SER A 228 -7.92 -22.26 26.30
N TYR A 229 -8.60 -22.59 25.21
CA TYR A 229 -9.38 -23.83 25.09
C TYR A 229 -8.49 -25.08 25.19
N LYS A 230 -7.25 -25.00 24.67
CA LYS A 230 -6.29 -26.11 24.73
C LYS A 230 -5.83 -26.37 26.17
N ASP A 231 -5.50 -25.32 26.91
CA ASP A 231 -5.13 -25.44 28.32
C ASP A 231 -6.32 -25.95 29.15
N ALA A 232 -7.54 -25.49 28.84
CA ALA A 232 -8.76 -25.97 29.51
C ALA A 232 -9.02 -27.46 29.27
N ASP A 233 -8.91 -27.93 28.02
CA ASP A 233 -9.09 -29.34 27.67
C ASP A 233 -8.05 -30.23 28.37
N GLU A 234 -6.77 -29.84 28.35
CA GLU A 234 -5.70 -30.54 29.08
C GLU A 234 -5.98 -30.54 30.59
N CYS A 235 -6.45 -29.44 31.14
CA CYS A 235 -6.81 -29.32 32.56
C CYS A 235 -7.94 -30.28 32.97
N HIS A 236 -8.99 -30.37 32.15
CA HIS A 236 -10.11 -31.27 32.41
C HIS A 236 -9.70 -32.75 32.41
N THR A 237 -8.66 -33.13 31.66
CA THR A 237 -8.13 -34.51 31.71
C THR A 237 -7.41 -34.84 33.01
N VAL A 238 -6.93 -33.85 33.76
CA VAL A 238 -6.24 -34.04 35.03
C VAL A 238 -7.24 -33.90 36.18
N ASN A 239 -7.72 -35.04 36.71
CA ASN A 239 -8.56 -35.12 37.92
C ASN A 239 -9.87 -34.31 37.89
N GLY A 240 -10.41 -33.99 36.71
CA GLY A 240 -11.61 -33.16 36.58
C GLY A 240 -11.39 -31.73 37.08
N SER A 241 -10.15 -31.25 37.05
CA SER A 241 -9.81 -29.88 37.43
C SER A 241 -10.44 -28.86 36.46
N VAL A 242 -10.63 -27.64 36.96
CA VAL A 242 -11.28 -26.52 36.29
C VAL A 242 -10.20 -25.49 35.95
N TYR A 243 -10.10 -25.11 34.69
CA TYR A 243 -9.16 -24.09 34.23
C TYR A 243 -9.74 -22.68 34.45
N ALA A 244 -9.06 -21.88 35.27
CA ALA A 244 -9.42 -20.48 35.50
C ALA A 244 -8.17 -19.66 35.83
N PHE A 245 -8.16 -18.39 35.44
CA PHE A 245 -7.07 -17.44 35.73
C PHE A 245 -5.67 -17.92 35.33
N GLY A 246 -5.55 -18.69 34.24
CA GLY A 246 -4.27 -19.24 33.77
C GLY A 246 -3.76 -20.45 34.56
N GLN A 247 -4.56 -21.04 35.46
CA GLN A 247 -4.16 -22.18 36.28
C GLN A 247 -5.25 -23.26 36.35
N CYS A 248 -4.80 -24.49 36.61
CA CYS A 248 -5.68 -25.62 36.91
C CYS A 248 -6.02 -25.66 38.39
N HIS A 249 -7.31 -25.60 38.69
CA HIS A 249 -7.84 -25.65 40.05
C HIS A 249 -8.64 -26.93 40.28
N ASN A 250 -8.50 -27.56 41.44
CA ASN A 250 -9.34 -28.71 41.79
C ASN A 250 -10.83 -28.32 41.78
N ALA A 251 -11.69 -29.20 41.27
CA ALA A 251 -13.13 -28.93 41.12
C ALA A 251 -13.79 -28.48 42.44
N THR A 252 -13.45 -29.11 43.57
CA THR A 252 -13.97 -28.73 44.89
C THR A 252 -13.53 -27.33 45.32
N TRP A 253 -12.26 -26.99 45.09
CA TRP A 253 -11.73 -25.66 45.42
C TRP A 253 -12.36 -24.58 44.53
N ALA A 254 -12.59 -24.88 43.25
CA ALA A 254 -13.23 -23.97 42.32
C ALA A 254 -14.70 -23.69 42.72
N ASP A 255 -15.42 -24.71 43.20
CA ASP A 255 -16.78 -24.57 43.72
C ASP A 255 -16.82 -23.77 45.02
N ASP A 256 -15.91 -24.08 45.97
CA ASP A 256 -15.78 -23.35 47.25
C ASP A 256 -15.54 -21.84 47.06
N HIS A 257 -14.90 -21.45 45.96
CA HIS A 257 -14.59 -20.05 45.62
C HIS A 257 -15.55 -19.44 44.58
N ASN A 258 -16.64 -20.12 44.20
CA ASN A 258 -17.58 -19.70 43.14
C ASN A 258 -16.90 -19.40 41.78
N ILE A 259 -15.77 -20.04 41.49
CA ILE A 259 -14.98 -19.81 40.26
C ILE A 259 -15.56 -20.60 39.08
N THR A 260 -16.32 -21.66 39.35
CA THR A 260 -17.10 -22.41 38.34
C THR A 260 -18.04 -21.53 37.51
N ARG A 261 -18.51 -20.39 38.04
CA ARG A 261 -19.31 -19.42 37.28
C ARG A 261 -18.53 -18.67 36.19
N TYR A 262 -17.22 -18.53 36.34
CA TYR A 262 -16.34 -17.95 35.32
C TYR A 262 -16.03 -18.94 34.20
N THR A 263 -16.19 -20.25 34.47
CA THR A 263 -15.98 -21.29 33.46
C THR A 263 -17.23 -21.58 32.63
N ASP A 264 -18.43 -21.42 33.19
CA ASP A 264 -19.71 -21.55 32.47
C ASP A 264 -19.94 -20.47 31.39
N ASP A 265 -20.81 -20.78 30.41
CA ASP A 265 -21.18 -19.92 29.27
C ASP A 265 -21.66 -18.50 29.69
N SER A 266 -22.13 -18.33 30.92
CA SER A 266 -22.51 -17.03 31.48
C SER A 266 -21.33 -16.07 31.75
N GLY A 267 -20.09 -16.57 31.79
CA GLY A 267 -18.86 -15.79 31.97
C GLY A 267 -18.17 -15.38 30.66
N ILE A 268 -18.71 -15.77 29.50
CA ILE A 268 -18.13 -15.54 28.16
C ILE A 268 -17.78 -14.06 27.93
N ASN A 269 -18.60 -13.13 28.43
CA ASN A 269 -18.39 -11.68 28.30
C ASN A 269 -17.13 -11.14 29.03
N SER A 270 -16.36 -12.01 29.71
CA SER A 270 -15.12 -11.65 30.41
C SER A 270 -13.90 -12.46 29.98
N LYS A 271 -14.03 -13.36 28.99
CA LYS A 271 -12.92 -14.22 28.51
C LYS A 271 -12.25 -13.58 27.30
N HIS A 272 -10.93 -13.42 27.33
CA HIS A 272 -10.13 -12.97 26.19
C HIS A 272 -9.40 -14.14 25.55
N ALA A 273 -9.36 -14.16 24.22
CA ALA A 273 -8.58 -15.15 23.49
C ALA A 273 -7.07 -14.92 23.73
N PRO A 274 -6.23 -15.98 23.77
CA PRO A 274 -4.79 -15.80 23.96
C PRO A 274 -4.14 -14.93 22.88
N ALA A 275 -4.66 -14.97 21.65
CA ALA A 275 -4.22 -14.11 20.56
C ALA A 275 -4.44 -12.62 20.80
N GLN A 276 -5.51 -12.25 21.52
CA GLN A 276 -5.81 -10.86 21.87
C GLN A 276 -4.77 -10.34 22.87
N ASP A 277 -4.61 -11.03 23.99
CA ASP A 277 -3.64 -10.68 25.01
C ASP A 277 -2.20 -10.73 24.47
N PHE A 278 -1.90 -11.68 23.58
CA PHE A 278 -0.61 -11.74 22.92
C PHE A 278 -0.35 -10.49 22.07
N PHE A 279 -1.33 -10.00 21.31
CA PHE A 279 -1.17 -8.79 20.50
C PHE A 279 -1.05 -7.54 21.39
N GLU A 280 -2.01 -7.33 22.29
CA GLU A 280 -2.10 -6.12 23.11
C GLU A 280 -0.99 -6.03 24.15
N ASN A 281 -0.74 -7.10 24.90
CA ASN A 281 0.20 -7.11 26.03
C ASN A 281 1.56 -7.70 25.65
N GLY A 282 1.60 -8.69 24.77
CA GLY A 282 2.83 -9.39 24.38
C GLY A 282 3.62 -8.68 23.26
N VAL A 283 2.93 -8.18 22.24
CA VAL A 283 3.55 -7.54 21.08
C VAL A 283 3.61 -6.03 21.26
N LEU A 284 2.46 -5.38 21.47
CA LEU A 284 2.37 -3.92 21.55
C LEU A 284 2.82 -3.39 22.92
N HIS A 285 2.63 -4.16 23.99
CA HIS A 285 2.71 -3.68 25.37
C HIS A 285 1.92 -2.37 25.54
N MET A 286 0.64 -2.42 25.15
CA MET A 286 -0.22 -1.25 24.97
C MET A 286 -0.27 -0.39 26.23
N SER A 287 -0.15 0.93 26.05
CA SER A 287 -0.31 1.89 27.15
C SER A 287 -1.77 2.20 27.44
N ASP A 288 -2.04 2.92 28.54
CA ASP A 288 -3.41 3.33 28.91
C ASP A 288 -4.05 4.33 27.92
N GLY A 289 -3.24 4.98 27.07
CA GLY A 289 -3.71 6.03 26.18
C GLY A 289 -2.59 6.76 25.44
N MET A 290 -2.98 7.62 24.50
CA MET A 290 -2.08 8.41 23.66
C MET A 290 -1.26 9.44 24.46
N GLU A 291 -1.75 9.86 25.62
CA GLU A 291 -1.06 10.76 26.55
C GLU A 291 0.25 10.14 27.07
N ASN A 292 0.26 8.81 27.17
CA ASN A 292 1.37 8.02 27.70
C ASN A 292 1.94 7.15 26.57
N MET A 293 2.69 7.75 25.64
CA MET A 293 3.30 7.03 24.51
C MET A 293 4.26 5.91 24.94
N GLY A 294 4.88 6.04 26.12
CA GLY A 294 5.81 5.04 26.66
C GLY A 294 7.11 4.91 25.86
N GLU A 295 7.80 3.79 26.08
CA GLU A 295 9.09 3.48 25.46
C GLU A 295 8.94 2.80 24.09
N ILE A 296 9.99 2.87 23.26
CA ILE A 296 10.09 2.17 21.98
C ILE A 296 10.22 0.66 22.22
N GLN A 297 9.35 -0.13 21.59
CA GLN A 297 9.44 -1.58 21.58
C GLN A 297 10.48 -2.03 20.55
N TRP A 298 11.63 -2.51 21.04
CA TRP A 298 12.79 -2.80 20.19
C TRP A 298 12.52 -3.92 19.17
N GLN A 299 11.66 -4.89 19.49
CA GLN A 299 11.28 -5.97 18.59
C GLN A 299 10.52 -5.43 17.37
N ILE A 300 9.56 -4.54 17.61
CA ILE A 300 8.79 -3.87 16.54
C ILE A 300 9.72 -2.94 15.75
N ALA A 301 10.59 -2.18 16.43
CA ALA A 301 11.56 -1.30 15.76
C ALA A 301 12.53 -2.08 14.85
N LEU A 302 12.97 -3.27 15.25
CA LEU A 302 13.81 -4.13 14.41
C LEU A 302 13.03 -4.67 13.19
N CYS A 303 11.77 -5.06 13.38
CA CYS A 303 10.92 -5.50 12.27
C CYS A 303 10.56 -4.34 11.32
N LEU A 304 10.39 -3.13 11.84
CA LEU A 304 10.25 -1.91 11.05
C LEU A 304 11.52 -1.63 10.24
N LEU A 305 12.71 -1.79 10.84
CA LEU A 305 13.98 -1.69 10.11
C LEU A 305 14.06 -2.72 8.98
N ALA A 306 13.63 -3.97 9.24
CA ALA A 306 13.56 -5.01 8.22
C ALA A 306 12.60 -4.64 7.09
N ALA A 307 11.41 -4.12 7.39
CA ALA A 307 10.44 -3.65 6.41
C ALA A 307 11.04 -2.55 5.51
N TRP A 308 11.61 -1.50 6.10
CA TRP A 308 12.27 -0.41 5.34
C TRP A 308 13.47 -0.90 4.53
N THR A 309 14.20 -1.89 5.03
CA THR A 309 15.32 -2.50 4.30
C THR A 309 14.81 -3.26 3.06
N LEU A 310 13.73 -4.03 3.20
CA LEU A 310 13.09 -4.69 2.05
C LEU A 310 12.58 -3.67 1.03
N THR A 311 11.96 -2.59 1.49
CA THR A 311 11.47 -1.51 0.62
C THR A 311 12.62 -0.82 -0.12
N PHE A 312 13.71 -0.52 0.57
CA PHE A 312 14.92 0.05 -0.01
C PHE A 312 15.46 -0.85 -1.14
N PHE A 313 15.62 -2.15 -0.90
CA PHE A 313 16.15 -3.06 -1.92
C PHE A 313 15.22 -3.16 -3.13
N ALA A 314 13.91 -3.23 -2.91
CA ALA A 314 12.93 -3.30 -3.99
C ALA A 314 12.96 -2.05 -4.88
N LEU A 315 13.06 -0.85 -4.29
CA LEU A 315 13.05 0.44 -5.01
C LEU A 315 14.44 0.94 -5.41
N SER A 316 15.53 0.28 -4.99
CA SER A 316 16.92 0.76 -5.15
C SER A 316 17.32 1.09 -6.61
N LYS A 317 16.73 0.41 -7.59
CA LYS A 317 16.91 0.68 -9.03
C LYS A 317 15.68 1.33 -9.70
N GLY A 318 14.74 1.84 -8.92
CA GLY A 318 13.43 2.37 -9.37
C GLY A 318 12.57 1.29 -10.01
N VAL A 319 11.69 1.70 -10.92
CA VAL A 319 10.71 0.82 -11.61
C VAL A 319 11.29 -0.42 -12.29
N LYS A 320 12.59 -0.44 -12.63
CA LYS A 320 13.26 -1.63 -13.19
C LYS A 320 13.43 -2.77 -12.16
N SER A 321 13.63 -2.45 -10.88
CA SER A 321 13.72 -3.44 -9.80
C SER A 321 12.33 -3.74 -9.26
N THR A 322 11.54 -2.70 -8.97
CA THR A 322 10.15 -2.82 -8.50
C THR A 322 9.34 -3.71 -9.44
N GLY A 323 9.42 -3.44 -10.76
CA GLY A 323 8.73 -4.20 -11.79
C GLY A 323 9.05 -5.70 -11.82
N LYS A 324 10.16 -6.15 -11.24
CA LYS A 324 10.49 -7.58 -11.10
C LYS A 324 10.05 -8.17 -9.76
N VAL A 325 10.19 -7.42 -8.68
CA VAL A 325 9.74 -7.84 -7.34
C VAL A 325 8.22 -8.03 -7.30
N VAL A 326 7.47 -7.18 -8.02
CA VAL A 326 5.99 -7.22 -8.04
C VAL A 326 5.40 -8.51 -8.60
N TYR A 327 6.13 -9.29 -9.40
CA TYR A 327 5.62 -10.59 -9.84
C TYR A 327 5.39 -11.52 -8.66
N PHE A 328 6.28 -11.50 -7.67
CA PHE A 328 6.08 -12.27 -6.46
C PHE A 328 5.07 -11.58 -5.55
N THR A 329 5.25 -10.29 -5.26
CA THR A 329 4.42 -9.62 -4.25
C THR A 329 2.96 -9.43 -4.67
N ALA A 330 2.66 -9.32 -5.97
CA ALA A 330 1.29 -9.22 -6.47
C ALA A 330 0.64 -10.60 -6.70
N LEU A 331 1.39 -11.63 -7.16
CA LEU A 331 0.80 -12.94 -7.49
C LEU A 331 0.71 -13.91 -6.32
N PHE A 332 1.69 -13.89 -5.41
CA PHE A 332 1.74 -14.81 -4.27
C PHE A 332 0.51 -14.73 -3.36
N PRO A 333 -0.05 -13.53 -3.06
CA PRO A 333 -1.30 -13.44 -2.31
C PRO A 333 -2.45 -14.24 -2.90
N TYR A 334 -2.59 -14.27 -4.23
CA TYR A 334 -3.63 -15.06 -4.88
C TYR A 334 -3.44 -16.56 -4.65
N VAL A 335 -2.21 -17.06 -4.70
CA VAL A 335 -1.89 -18.46 -4.40
C VAL A 335 -2.34 -18.81 -2.98
N VAL A 336 -2.01 -17.97 -2.00
CA VAL A 336 -2.40 -18.18 -0.61
C VAL A 336 -3.91 -18.08 -0.42
N LEU A 337 -4.58 -17.08 -1.01
CA LEU A 337 -6.03 -16.94 -0.96
C LEU A 337 -6.74 -18.17 -1.53
N PHE A 338 -6.25 -18.76 -2.63
CA PHE A 338 -6.80 -20.01 -3.16
C PHE A 338 -6.61 -21.19 -2.20
N ILE A 339 -5.43 -21.34 -1.59
CA ILE A 339 -5.17 -22.39 -0.59
C ILE A 339 -6.09 -22.23 0.62
N LEU A 340 -6.19 -21.01 1.15
CA LEU A 340 -7.05 -20.67 2.29
C LEU A 340 -8.53 -20.80 1.96
N PHE A 341 -8.94 -20.52 0.72
CA PHE A 341 -10.32 -20.72 0.27
C PHE A 341 -10.72 -22.20 0.39
N PHE A 342 -9.95 -23.10 -0.23
CA PHE A 342 -10.24 -24.53 -0.18
C PHE A 342 -10.15 -25.07 1.25
N ARG A 343 -9.18 -24.60 2.05
CA ARG A 343 -9.13 -24.99 3.46
C ARG A 343 -10.37 -24.49 4.21
N GLY A 344 -10.70 -23.22 4.07
CA GLY A 344 -11.82 -22.57 4.77
C GLY A 344 -13.15 -23.24 4.48
N VAL A 345 -13.47 -23.52 3.22
CA VAL A 345 -14.78 -24.12 2.85
C VAL A 345 -14.91 -25.58 3.27
N THR A 346 -13.80 -26.27 3.59
CA THR A 346 -13.81 -27.65 4.11
C THR A 346 -14.01 -27.74 5.62
N LEU A 347 -13.95 -26.60 6.34
CA LEU A 347 -14.14 -26.57 7.79
C LEU A 347 -15.63 -26.70 8.16
N PRO A 348 -15.95 -27.33 9.31
CA PRO A 348 -17.31 -27.35 9.83
C PRO A 348 -17.77 -25.91 10.13
N GLY A 349 -19.05 -25.60 9.94
CA GLY A 349 -19.58 -24.25 10.20
C GLY A 349 -19.22 -23.17 9.15
N ALA A 350 -18.32 -23.45 8.19
CA ALA A 350 -17.94 -22.48 7.16
C ALA A 350 -19.13 -21.96 6.33
N SER A 351 -20.14 -22.80 6.10
CA SER A 351 -21.37 -22.42 5.39
C SER A 351 -22.15 -21.32 6.12
N ALA A 352 -22.13 -21.29 7.45
CA ALA A 352 -22.82 -20.26 8.23
C ALA A 352 -22.17 -18.88 8.02
N GLY A 353 -20.84 -18.82 8.04
CA GLY A 353 -20.10 -17.59 7.79
C GLY A 353 -20.26 -17.10 6.35
N ILE A 354 -20.16 -18.00 5.36
CA ILE A 354 -20.41 -17.65 3.94
C ILE A 354 -21.85 -17.16 3.75
N MET A 355 -22.83 -17.85 4.34
CA MET A 355 -24.23 -17.42 4.25
C MET A 355 -24.41 -16.04 4.88
N TYR A 356 -23.75 -15.77 6.00
CA TYR A 356 -23.77 -14.44 6.64
C TYR A 356 -23.20 -13.36 5.70
N TYR A 357 -22.11 -13.66 4.99
CA TYR A 357 -21.48 -12.74 4.04
C TYR A 357 -22.40 -12.39 2.87
N ILE A 358 -23.05 -13.39 2.27
CA ILE A 358 -23.85 -13.20 1.04
C ILE A 358 -25.29 -12.79 1.30
N THR A 359 -25.82 -12.99 2.51
CA THR A 359 -27.22 -12.67 2.82
C THR A 359 -27.43 -11.14 2.80
N PRO A 360 -28.29 -10.60 1.91
CA PRO A 360 -28.46 -9.17 1.79
C PRO A 360 -29.42 -8.63 2.86
N ARG A 361 -28.98 -7.61 3.60
CA ARG A 361 -29.80 -6.83 4.54
C ARG A 361 -30.04 -5.44 3.97
N PHE A 362 -31.07 -5.29 3.14
CA PHE A 362 -31.36 -4.06 2.38
C PHE A 362 -31.70 -2.85 3.25
N GLU A 363 -32.13 -3.09 4.47
CA GLU A 363 -32.48 -2.11 5.50
C GLU A 363 -31.27 -1.23 5.83
N LYS A 364 -30.06 -1.78 5.74
CA LYS A 364 -28.81 -1.04 5.94
C LYS A 364 -28.55 -0.02 4.84
N LEU A 365 -29.03 -0.22 3.61
CA LEU A 365 -28.83 0.73 2.50
C LEU A 365 -29.51 2.09 2.72
N GLY A 366 -30.49 2.16 3.63
CA GLY A 366 -31.09 3.43 4.06
C GLY A 366 -30.16 4.30 4.92
N GLN A 367 -29.05 3.75 5.40
CA GLN A 367 -28.09 4.47 6.24
C GLN A 367 -27.01 5.12 5.36
N ALA A 368 -26.85 6.43 5.46
CA ALA A 368 -25.85 7.15 4.67
C ALA A 368 -24.40 6.72 4.98
N GLN A 369 -24.12 6.19 6.17
CA GLN A 369 -22.81 5.61 6.53
C GLN A 369 -22.38 4.52 5.55
N VAL A 370 -23.32 3.66 5.11
CA VAL A 370 -23.05 2.56 4.18
C VAL A 370 -22.46 3.06 2.86
N TRP A 371 -22.97 4.19 2.38
CA TRP A 371 -22.51 4.82 1.14
C TRP A 371 -21.17 5.53 1.32
N SER A 372 -20.95 6.16 2.48
CA SER A 372 -19.66 6.77 2.83
C SER A 372 -18.56 5.72 2.96
N ASP A 373 -18.84 4.60 3.63
CA ASP A 373 -17.92 3.47 3.79
C ASP A 373 -17.58 2.81 2.44
N ALA A 374 -18.57 2.67 1.54
CA ALA A 374 -18.35 2.16 0.20
C ALA A 374 -17.42 3.07 -0.62
N ALA A 375 -17.65 4.39 -0.57
CA ALA A 375 -16.79 5.36 -1.24
C ALA A 375 -15.37 5.37 -0.66
N ALA A 376 -15.24 5.40 0.67
CA ALA A 376 -13.95 5.32 1.35
C ALA A 376 -13.21 4.05 0.96
N GLN A 377 -13.86 2.89 0.96
CA GLN A 377 -13.24 1.63 0.57
C GLN A 377 -12.73 1.64 -0.87
N ILE A 378 -13.43 2.28 -1.81
CA ILE A 378 -12.95 2.43 -3.20
C ILE A 378 -11.69 3.32 -3.26
N PHE A 379 -11.65 4.38 -2.46
CA PHE A 379 -10.49 5.26 -2.37
C PHE A 379 -9.27 4.57 -1.74
N PHE A 380 -9.47 3.81 -0.67
CA PHE A 380 -8.41 3.02 -0.05
C PHE A 380 -7.95 1.85 -0.93
N ALA A 381 -8.83 1.29 -1.76
CA ALA A 381 -8.48 0.17 -2.63
C ALA A 381 -7.80 0.62 -3.93
N LEU A 382 -8.32 1.61 -4.65
CA LEU A 382 -7.73 2.03 -5.93
C LEU A 382 -6.71 3.18 -5.80
N SER A 383 -6.67 3.85 -4.64
CA SER A 383 -5.80 5.00 -4.34
C SER A 383 -5.86 6.19 -5.32
N PRO A 384 -7.05 6.59 -5.85
CA PRO A 384 -7.16 7.82 -6.64
C PRO A 384 -6.94 9.06 -5.77
N ALA A 385 -6.24 10.06 -6.30
CA ALA A 385 -5.84 11.30 -5.62
C ALA A 385 -4.74 11.13 -4.55
N TRP A 386 -3.94 10.07 -4.65
CA TRP A 386 -2.77 9.84 -3.80
C TRP A 386 -1.46 10.14 -4.55
N GLY A 387 -1.51 10.33 -5.87
CA GLY A 387 -0.35 10.60 -6.72
C GLY A 387 0.47 9.36 -7.12
N GLY A 388 0.22 8.21 -6.51
CA GLY A 388 0.84 6.93 -6.89
C GLY A 388 0.45 6.50 -8.31
N LEU A 389 -0.84 6.61 -8.69
CA LEU A 389 -1.30 6.27 -10.04
C LEU A 389 -0.65 7.14 -11.12
N ILE A 390 -0.64 8.46 -10.93
CA ILE A 390 0.05 9.42 -11.81
C ILE A 390 1.53 9.04 -11.94
N THR A 391 2.19 8.74 -10.81
CA THR A 391 3.60 8.38 -10.79
C THR A 391 3.88 7.09 -11.56
N LEU A 392 3.15 6.01 -11.28
CA LEU A 392 3.36 4.72 -11.96
C LEU A 392 3.10 4.81 -13.46
N ALA A 393 2.08 5.58 -13.87
CA ALA A 393 1.75 5.81 -15.27
C ALA A 393 2.77 6.71 -15.99
N SER A 394 3.44 7.62 -15.29
CA SER A 394 4.45 8.51 -15.89
C SER A 394 5.67 7.79 -16.47
N TYR A 395 5.89 6.53 -16.08
CA TYR A 395 6.93 5.64 -16.60
C TYR A 395 6.47 4.80 -17.82
N ASN A 396 5.21 4.94 -18.24
CA ASN A 396 4.68 4.21 -19.39
C ASN A 396 5.14 4.81 -20.71
N LYS A 397 5.11 3.96 -21.75
CA LYS A 397 5.20 4.43 -23.12
C LYS A 397 3.97 5.29 -23.45
N PHE A 398 4.17 6.38 -24.19
CA PHE A 398 3.11 7.33 -24.55
C PHE A 398 1.87 6.67 -25.19
N HIS A 399 2.07 5.68 -26.07
CA HIS A 399 1.00 4.95 -26.75
C HIS A 399 0.49 3.69 -26.02
N ASN A 400 0.78 3.54 -24.73
CA ASN A 400 0.22 2.43 -23.96
C ASN A 400 -1.30 2.63 -23.73
N ASN A 401 -2.09 1.57 -23.80
CA ASN A 401 -3.54 1.68 -23.63
C ASN A 401 -3.93 1.74 -22.14
N CYS A 402 -3.87 2.95 -21.56
CA CYS A 402 -4.18 3.19 -20.15
C CYS A 402 -5.64 2.89 -19.79
N LEU A 403 -6.60 3.06 -20.71
CA LEU A 403 -8.01 2.71 -20.46
C LEU A 403 -8.18 1.21 -20.20
N LYS A 404 -7.53 0.37 -21.01
CA LYS A 404 -7.57 -1.08 -20.82
C LYS A 404 -6.93 -1.48 -19.49
N ASP A 405 -5.82 -0.84 -19.13
CA ASP A 405 -5.13 -1.11 -17.87
C ASP A 405 -5.98 -0.68 -16.67
N THR A 406 -6.67 0.46 -16.74
CA THR A 406 -7.67 0.89 -15.72
C THR A 406 -8.75 -0.17 -15.51
N LEU A 407 -9.36 -0.67 -16.59
CA LEU A 407 -10.45 -1.64 -16.47
C LEU A 407 -9.96 -2.96 -15.86
N ILE A 408 -8.80 -3.46 -16.29
CA ILE A 408 -8.22 -4.71 -15.76
C ILE A 408 -7.99 -4.59 -14.24
N VAL A 409 -7.38 -3.49 -13.79
CA VAL A 409 -7.07 -3.32 -12.37
C VAL A 409 -8.31 -3.02 -11.55
N ALA A 410 -9.23 -2.18 -12.03
CA ALA A 410 -10.48 -1.88 -11.33
C ALA A 410 -11.32 -3.14 -11.08
N PHE A 411 -11.50 -4.00 -12.10
CA PHE A 411 -12.22 -5.26 -11.95
C PHE A 411 -11.42 -6.28 -11.13
N GLY A 412 -10.11 -6.39 -11.36
CA GLY A 412 -9.23 -7.26 -10.58
C GLY A 412 -9.29 -6.96 -9.08
N ASN A 413 -9.29 -5.68 -8.71
CA ASN A 413 -9.40 -5.21 -7.35
C ASN A 413 -10.74 -5.64 -6.69
N ILE A 414 -11.88 -5.42 -7.35
CA ILE A 414 -13.18 -5.85 -6.81
C ILE A 414 -13.25 -7.37 -6.67
N LEU A 415 -12.83 -8.11 -7.70
CA LEU A 415 -12.85 -9.57 -7.65
C LEU A 415 -11.99 -10.09 -6.51
N THR A 416 -10.83 -9.48 -6.27
CA THR A 416 -9.96 -9.83 -5.15
C THR A 416 -10.62 -9.57 -3.81
N SER A 417 -11.24 -8.41 -3.62
CA SER A 417 -11.98 -8.06 -2.38
C SER A 417 -13.13 -9.04 -2.11
N LEU A 418 -13.95 -9.34 -3.11
CA LEU A 418 -15.06 -10.28 -2.98
C LEU A 418 -14.55 -11.69 -2.65
N PHE A 419 -13.50 -12.14 -3.34
CA PHE A 419 -12.91 -13.46 -3.12
C PHE A 419 -12.28 -13.58 -1.72
N ALA A 420 -11.53 -12.56 -1.28
CA ALA A 420 -11.00 -12.50 0.08
C ALA A 420 -12.12 -12.52 1.13
N GLY A 421 -13.26 -11.87 0.85
CA GLY A 421 -14.48 -11.99 1.65
C GLY A 421 -14.91 -13.45 1.86
N PHE A 422 -15.03 -14.23 0.79
CA PHE A 422 -15.37 -15.66 0.93
C PHE A 422 -14.35 -16.43 1.79
N VAL A 423 -13.06 -16.18 1.62
CA VAL A 423 -12.00 -16.82 2.41
C VAL A 423 -12.15 -16.51 3.90
N ILE A 424 -12.23 -15.22 4.24
CA ILE A 424 -12.29 -14.75 5.62
C ILE A 424 -13.58 -15.23 6.31
N PHE A 425 -14.74 -15.08 5.66
CA PHE A 425 -16.00 -15.50 6.26
C PHE A 425 -16.16 -17.02 6.38
N ALA A 426 -15.55 -17.82 5.51
CA ALA A 426 -15.53 -19.28 5.69
C ALA A 426 -14.79 -19.65 6.99
N ILE A 427 -13.66 -18.99 7.24
CA ILE A 427 -12.81 -19.20 8.43
C ILE A 427 -13.50 -18.67 9.70
N ILE A 428 -14.14 -17.49 9.65
CA ILE A 428 -14.89 -16.94 10.78
C ILE A 428 -16.14 -17.78 11.09
N GLY A 429 -16.82 -18.32 10.08
CA GLY A 429 -17.96 -19.22 10.27
C GLY A 429 -17.58 -20.49 11.03
N TYR A 430 -16.39 -21.04 10.74
CA TYR A 430 -15.80 -22.12 11.53
C TYR A 430 -15.56 -21.70 12.98
N LEU A 431 -14.91 -20.55 13.20
CA LEU A 431 -14.65 -20.05 14.55
C LEU A 431 -15.94 -19.89 15.37
N ALA A 432 -16.97 -19.27 14.79
CA ALA A 432 -18.26 -19.09 15.44
C ALA A 432 -18.90 -20.43 15.83
N SER A 433 -18.82 -21.44 14.94
CA SER A 433 -19.33 -22.78 15.22
C SER A 433 -18.54 -23.50 16.32
N GLU A 434 -17.23 -23.31 16.37
CA GLU A 434 -16.37 -23.93 17.38
C GLU A 434 -16.58 -23.29 18.77
N LEU A 435 -16.74 -21.96 18.80
CA LEU A 435 -16.96 -21.20 20.03
C LEU A 435 -18.42 -21.23 20.51
N ASN A 436 -19.33 -21.86 19.76
CA ASN A 436 -20.77 -21.80 19.99
C ASN A 436 -21.29 -20.35 20.12
N MET A 437 -20.69 -19.44 19.35
CA MET A 437 -21.00 -18.02 19.30
C MET A 437 -21.68 -17.69 17.97
N LYS A 438 -22.35 -16.53 17.92
CA LYS A 438 -22.82 -16.03 16.64
C LYS A 438 -21.64 -15.46 15.85
N VAL A 439 -21.75 -15.51 14.52
CA VAL A 439 -20.77 -14.92 13.59
C VAL A 439 -20.55 -13.43 13.87
N GLU A 440 -21.57 -12.71 14.36
CA GLU A 440 -21.47 -11.28 14.68
C GLU A 440 -20.60 -10.95 15.89
N ASP A 441 -20.44 -11.88 16.83
CA ASP A 441 -19.71 -11.67 18.09
C ASP A 441 -18.21 -12.00 17.97
N VAL A 442 -17.79 -12.58 16.85
CA VAL A 442 -16.39 -13.00 16.58
C VAL A 442 -15.68 -12.12 15.53
N VAL A 443 -16.36 -11.10 15.00
CA VAL A 443 -15.85 -10.24 13.92
C VAL A 443 -15.32 -8.93 14.50
N ASP A 444 -14.03 -8.66 14.27
CA ASP A 444 -13.34 -7.45 14.71
C ASP A 444 -12.92 -6.54 13.53
N GLU A 445 -12.56 -5.28 13.81
CA GLU A 445 -12.17 -4.26 12.83
C GLU A 445 -10.64 -4.21 12.60
N GLY A 446 -10.23 -3.92 11.36
CA GLY A 446 -8.87 -3.47 11.04
C GLY A 446 -7.75 -4.43 11.46
N ALA A 447 -6.82 -3.94 12.28
CA ALA A 447 -5.67 -4.71 12.76
C ALA A 447 -6.09 -5.89 13.65
N GLY A 448 -7.19 -5.78 14.41
CA GLY A 448 -7.70 -6.86 15.26
C GLY A 448 -8.07 -8.10 14.44
N LEU A 449 -8.67 -7.90 13.26
CA LEU A 449 -9.02 -9.03 12.39
C LEU A 449 -7.80 -9.87 11.95
N ALA A 450 -6.66 -9.24 11.66
CA ALA A 450 -5.47 -9.95 11.17
C ALA A 450 -4.48 -10.37 12.25
N PHE A 451 -4.42 -9.67 13.39
CA PHE A 451 -3.45 -9.95 14.45
C PHE A 451 -4.07 -10.60 15.69
N ILE A 452 -5.41 -10.65 15.78
CA ILE A 452 -6.15 -11.30 16.86
C ILE A 452 -7.01 -12.44 16.29
N VAL A 453 -8.02 -12.11 15.49
CA VAL A 453 -9.03 -13.09 15.03
C VAL A 453 -8.39 -14.16 14.14
N TYR A 454 -7.64 -13.77 13.11
CA TYR A 454 -7.04 -14.75 12.21
C TYR A 454 -6.00 -15.66 12.91
N PRO A 455 -5.05 -15.13 13.72
CA PRO A 455 -4.14 -15.95 14.49
C PRO A 455 -4.86 -16.92 15.42
N ASP A 456 -5.95 -16.48 16.07
CA ASP A 456 -6.80 -17.35 16.88
C ASP A 456 -7.37 -18.50 16.06
N VAL A 457 -7.91 -18.26 14.86
CA VAL A 457 -8.43 -19.36 14.03
C VAL A 457 -7.34 -20.35 13.61
N VAL A 458 -6.14 -19.86 13.30
CA VAL A 458 -5.04 -20.71 12.85
C VAL A 458 -4.60 -21.72 13.91
N THR A 459 -4.67 -21.38 15.21
CA THR A 459 -4.31 -22.32 16.28
C THR A 459 -5.20 -23.56 16.31
N ARG A 460 -6.43 -23.45 15.80
CA ARG A 460 -7.40 -24.56 15.73
C ARG A 460 -7.23 -25.42 14.48
N LEU A 461 -6.42 -24.99 13.50
CA LEU A 461 -6.14 -25.77 12.30
C LEU A 461 -5.01 -26.77 12.56
N PRO A 462 -5.05 -27.97 11.95
CA PRO A 462 -3.95 -28.92 12.03
C PRO A 462 -2.70 -28.32 11.37
N ILE A 463 -1.54 -28.51 11.99
CA ILE A 463 -0.28 -27.91 11.54
C ILE A 463 -0.38 -26.38 11.52
N SER A 464 -0.84 -25.78 12.62
CA SER A 464 -1.06 -24.34 12.80
C SER A 464 0.10 -23.46 12.29
N PRO A 465 1.39 -23.81 12.53
CA PRO A 465 2.52 -23.04 12.00
C PRO A 465 2.51 -22.84 10.48
N LEU A 466 2.11 -23.85 9.70
CA LEU A 466 2.06 -23.76 8.23
C LEU A 466 1.09 -22.67 7.77
N TRP A 467 -0.13 -22.66 8.31
CA TRP A 467 -1.16 -21.68 7.95
C TRP A 467 -0.77 -20.28 8.38
N SER A 468 -0.17 -20.15 9.55
CA SER A 468 0.33 -18.86 10.05
C SER A 468 1.43 -18.29 9.15
N ILE A 469 2.42 -19.11 8.76
CA ILE A 469 3.48 -18.70 7.83
C ILE A 469 2.89 -18.24 6.49
N LEU A 470 1.99 -19.04 5.88
CA LEU A 470 1.38 -18.68 4.60
C LEU A 470 0.62 -17.34 4.67
N PHE A 471 -0.14 -17.14 5.74
CA PHE A 471 -0.90 -15.90 5.95
C PHE A 471 0.00 -14.68 6.13
N PHE A 472 0.99 -14.75 7.03
CA PHE A 472 1.84 -13.58 7.27
C PHE A 472 2.79 -13.28 6.10
N VAL A 473 3.23 -14.29 5.33
CA VAL A 473 3.93 -14.02 4.06
C VAL A 473 2.99 -13.34 3.07
N MET A 474 1.73 -13.80 2.95
CA MET A 474 0.73 -13.13 2.11
C MET A 474 0.53 -11.66 2.54
N MET A 475 0.35 -11.40 3.83
CA MET A 475 0.14 -10.05 4.35
C MET A 475 1.37 -9.15 4.09
N ILE A 476 2.59 -9.65 4.29
CA ILE A 476 3.82 -8.91 3.93
C ILE A 476 3.81 -8.60 2.44
N THR A 477 3.52 -9.58 1.57
CA THR A 477 3.54 -9.35 0.12
C THR A 477 2.48 -8.34 -0.35
N LEU A 478 1.26 -8.40 0.20
CA LEU A 478 0.20 -7.42 -0.06
C LEU A 478 0.60 -6.03 0.41
N GLY A 479 1.13 -5.92 1.62
CA GLY A 479 1.58 -4.64 2.16
C GLY A 479 2.70 -4.03 1.33
N MET A 480 3.72 -4.82 1.02
CA MET A 480 4.86 -4.35 0.21
C MET A 480 4.43 -3.87 -1.19
N GLY A 481 3.44 -4.53 -1.81
CA GLY A 481 2.88 -4.10 -3.09
C GLY A 481 2.34 -2.67 -3.08
N SER A 482 1.51 -2.33 -2.08
CA SER A 482 0.97 -0.99 -1.89
C SER A 482 2.06 0.02 -1.53
N GLU A 483 2.97 -0.37 -0.62
CA GLU A 483 4.05 0.49 -0.15
C GLU A 483 4.98 0.96 -1.27
N PHE A 484 5.27 0.09 -2.25
CA PHE A 484 6.10 0.46 -3.39
C PHE A 484 5.50 1.62 -4.18
N GLY A 485 4.20 1.63 -4.42
CA GLY A 485 3.54 2.72 -5.17
C GLY A 485 3.51 4.04 -4.40
N LEU A 486 3.25 3.99 -3.09
CA LEU A 486 3.26 5.18 -2.22
C LEU A 486 4.64 5.82 -2.19
N LEU A 487 5.68 5.02 -1.94
CA LEU A 487 7.03 5.54 -1.79
C LEU A 487 7.65 5.96 -3.12
N GLU A 488 7.32 5.26 -4.22
CA GLU A 488 7.74 5.66 -5.57
C GLU A 488 7.20 7.05 -5.94
N ALA A 489 5.99 7.42 -5.47
CA ALA A 489 5.45 8.78 -5.65
C ALA A 489 6.32 9.83 -4.95
N VAL A 490 6.72 9.57 -3.71
CA VAL A 490 7.60 10.47 -2.93
C VAL A 490 8.98 10.57 -3.58
N ILE A 491 9.59 9.44 -3.94
CA ILE A 491 10.91 9.39 -4.58
C ILE A 491 10.89 10.12 -5.93
N THR A 492 9.87 9.85 -6.74
CA THR A 492 9.64 10.53 -8.02
C THR A 492 9.53 12.03 -7.83
N ALA A 493 8.74 12.49 -6.85
CA ALA A 493 8.57 13.92 -6.61
C ALA A 493 9.91 14.61 -6.31
N VAL A 494 10.78 13.97 -5.51
CA VAL A 494 12.14 14.48 -5.25
C VAL A 494 12.99 14.50 -6.52
N GLN A 495 12.93 13.44 -7.34
CA GLN A 495 13.72 13.32 -8.56
C GLN A 495 13.26 14.26 -9.68
N ASP A 496 11.98 14.57 -9.76
CA ASP A 496 11.41 15.49 -10.75
C ASP A 496 11.56 16.95 -10.34
N THR A 497 11.53 17.26 -9.04
CA THR A 497 11.84 18.61 -8.54
C THR A 497 13.34 18.92 -8.59
N PHE A 498 14.21 17.91 -8.41
CA PHE A 498 15.66 18.06 -8.44
C PHE A 498 16.30 17.08 -9.45
N PRO A 499 16.31 17.40 -10.76
CA PRO A 499 16.76 16.49 -11.82
C PRO A 499 18.19 15.94 -11.64
N HIS A 500 19.09 16.72 -11.02
CA HIS A 500 20.46 16.26 -10.73
C HIS A 500 20.52 15.06 -9.77
N LEU A 501 19.44 14.77 -9.02
CA LEU A 501 19.36 13.61 -8.13
C LEU A 501 18.99 12.31 -8.86
N ARG A 502 18.52 12.39 -10.12
CA ARG A 502 18.16 11.20 -10.92
C ARG A 502 19.35 10.26 -11.12
N GLU A 503 20.54 10.79 -11.36
CA GLU A 503 21.78 10.01 -11.49
C GLU A 503 22.17 9.32 -10.17
N LYS A 504 21.78 9.92 -9.03
CA LYS A 504 22.04 9.42 -7.68
C LYS A 504 20.80 8.78 -7.07
N LYS A 505 19.89 8.22 -7.88
CA LYS A 505 18.60 7.69 -7.42
C LYS A 505 18.69 6.76 -6.20
N THR A 506 19.66 5.84 -6.17
CA THR A 506 19.79 4.89 -5.06
C THR A 506 20.08 5.59 -3.74
N TRP A 507 20.81 6.71 -3.75
CA TRP A 507 21.03 7.55 -2.58
C TRP A 507 19.75 8.27 -2.16
N VAL A 508 18.93 8.72 -3.11
CA VAL A 508 17.60 9.31 -2.81
C VAL A 508 16.73 8.29 -2.10
N VAL A 509 16.62 7.07 -2.64
CA VAL A 509 15.84 5.99 -2.02
C VAL A 509 16.36 5.66 -0.63
N LEU A 510 17.68 5.61 -0.44
CA LEU A 510 18.29 5.37 0.87
C LEU A 510 17.93 6.46 1.89
N VAL A 511 18.08 7.74 1.52
CA VAL A 511 17.75 8.87 2.40
C VAL A 511 16.26 8.87 2.76
N VAL A 512 15.39 8.68 1.76
CA VAL A 512 13.94 8.59 1.99
C VAL A 512 13.61 7.42 2.93
N SER A 513 14.26 6.26 2.75
CA SER A 513 14.05 5.09 3.60
C SER A 513 14.54 5.30 5.04
N ILE A 514 15.68 5.99 5.22
CA ILE A 514 16.20 6.33 6.55
C ILE A 514 15.26 7.32 7.25
N VAL A 515 14.81 8.37 6.54
CA VAL A 515 13.85 9.33 7.09
C VAL A 515 12.53 8.65 7.43
N GLY A 516 12.05 7.75 6.57
CA GLY A 516 10.86 6.94 6.80
C GLY A 516 10.98 6.04 8.02
N PHE A 517 12.10 5.33 8.17
CA PHE A 517 12.39 4.52 9.35
C PHE A 517 12.39 5.35 10.64
N LEU A 518 13.11 6.48 10.65
CA LEU A 518 13.18 7.36 11.82
C LEU A 518 11.81 7.96 12.18
N GLY A 519 11.02 8.35 11.18
CA GLY A 519 9.64 8.81 11.38
C GLY A 519 8.70 7.71 11.88
N GLY A 520 8.93 6.46 11.44
CA GLY A 520 8.19 5.28 11.84
C GLY A 520 8.41 4.84 13.29
N LEU A 521 9.54 5.23 13.92
CA LEU A 521 9.86 4.83 15.29
C LEU A 521 8.79 5.26 16.31
N ALA A 522 8.13 6.40 16.11
CA ALA A 522 7.07 6.88 17.00
C ALA A 522 5.89 5.91 17.12
N PHE A 523 5.60 5.14 16.06
CA PHE A 523 4.53 4.15 16.03
C PHE A 523 4.93 2.81 16.68
N THR A 524 6.21 2.64 17.00
CA THR A 524 6.74 1.44 17.66
C THR A 524 6.77 1.57 19.19
N CYS A 525 6.34 2.72 19.73
CA CYS A 525 6.18 2.89 21.17
C CYS A 525 4.97 2.11 21.71
N ARG A 526 4.89 1.95 23.03
CA ARG A 526 3.74 1.33 23.73
C ARG A 526 2.38 1.94 23.36
N GLY A 527 2.31 3.25 23.22
CA GLY A 527 1.13 3.98 22.75
C GLY A 527 1.04 4.15 21.22
N GLY A 528 1.90 3.47 20.46
CA GLY A 528 2.05 3.63 19.01
C GLY A 528 0.79 3.25 18.22
N ILE A 529 0.00 2.29 18.71
CA ILE A 529 -1.29 1.92 18.12
C ILE A 529 -2.26 3.11 18.11
N TYR A 530 -2.28 3.94 19.16
CA TYR A 530 -3.16 5.09 19.22
C TYR A 530 -2.78 6.16 18.20
N LEU A 531 -1.47 6.37 18.00
CA LEU A 531 -0.96 7.28 16.97
C LEU A 531 -1.26 6.75 15.56
N LEU A 532 -1.08 5.44 15.34
CA LEU A 532 -1.40 4.78 14.08
C LEU A 532 -2.87 4.98 13.72
N GLN A 533 -3.79 4.74 14.65
CA GLN A 533 -5.22 4.91 14.40
C GLN A 533 -5.63 6.37 14.20
N LEU A 534 -5.02 7.30 14.94
CA LEU A 534 -5.25 8.72 14.73
C LEU A 534 -4.86 9.10 13.29
N MET A 535 -3.71 8.66 12.81
CA MET A 535 -3.27 8.97 11.46
C MET A 535 -4.10 8.27 10.39
N ASP A 536 -4.40 6.98 10.54
CA ASP A 536 -5.21 6.23 9.56
C ASP A 536 -6.61 6.84 9.40
N ASN A 537 -7.23 7.28 10.51
CA ASN A 537 -8.56 7.88 10.46
C ASN A 537 -8.58 9.29 9.85
N TYR A 538 -7.57 10.13 10.14
CA TYR A 538 -7.59 11.55 9.76
C TYR A 538 -6.80 11.89 8.48
N VAL A 539 -5.63 11.29 8.25
CA VAL A 539 -4.75 11.67 7.12
C VAL A 539 -5.38 11.35 5.77
N SER A 540 -6.05 10.19 5.68
CA SER A 540 -6.46 9.57 4.41
C SER A 540 -7.96 9.65 4.13
N SER A 541 -8.72 10.37 4.95
CA SER A 541 -10.19 10.43 4.84
C SER A 541 -10.67 11.72 4.14
N TRP A 542 -10.49 12.86 4.79
CA TRP A 542 -11.12 14.13 4.35
C TRP A 542 -10.39 14.81 3.20
N SER A 543 -9.07 14.93 3.37
CA SER A 543 -8.15 15.59 2.43
C SER A 543 -8.24 14.99 1.04
N VAL A 544 -8.25 13.65 0.95
CA VAL A 544 -8.25 12.90 -0.31
C VAL A 544 -9.51 13.18 -1.13
N PHE A 545 -10.70 13.17 -0.52
CA PHE A 545 -11.94 13.47 -1.24
C PHE A 545 -11.99 14.92 -1.75
N VAL A 546 -11.48 15.88 -0.97
CA VAL A 546 -11.38 17.28 -1.43
C VAL A 546 -10.42 17.39 -2.60
N MET A 547 -9.26 16.74 -2.54
CA MET A 547 -8.28 16.74 -3.62
C MET A 547 -8.83 16.08 -4.90
N ALA A 548 -9.49 14.94 -4.80
CA ALA A 548 -10.16 14.29 -5.94
C ALA A 548 -11.29 15.16 -6.53
N GLY A 549 -11.99 15.92 -5.67
CA GLY A 549 -13.01 16.88 -6.10
C GLY A 549 -12.40 18.05 -6.87
N LEU A 550 -11.31 18.62 -6.37
CA LEU A 550 -10.55 19.66 -7.07
C LEU A 550 -10.02 19.17 -8.40
N GLU A 551 -9.46 17.96 -8.45
CA GLU A 551 -8.99 17.32 -9.66
C GLU A 551 -10.12 17.17 -10.69
N SER A 552 -11.27 16.62 -10.27
CA SER A 552 -12.45 16.47 -11.13
C SER A 552 -12.91 17.81 -11.72
N VAL A 553 -12.92 18.89 -10.92
CA VAL A 553 -13.28 20.23 -11.38
C VAL A 553 -12.24 20.79 -12.37
N MET A 554 -10.95 20.54 -12.11
CA MET A 554 -9.86 20.99 -12.98
C MET A 554 -9.96 20.37 -14.38
N PHE A 555 -10.12 19.04 -14.48
CA PHE A 555 -10.27 18.37 -15.78
C PHE A 555 -11.63 18.60 -16.39
N GLY A 556 -12.70 18.59 -15.59
CA GLY A 556 -14.07 18.75 -16.05
C GLY A 556 -14.33 20.12 -16.68
N TRP A 557 -13.92 21.19 -16.00
CA TRP A 557 -14.38 22.56 -16.28
C TRP A 557 -13.25 23.56 -16.56
N ILE A 558 -12.11 23.48 -15.87
CA ILE A 558 -11.03 24.47 -16.03
C ILE A 558 -10.26 24.20 -17.32
N TYR A 559 -9.73 22.99 -17.47
CA TYR A 559 -9.07 22.56 -18.71
C TYR A 559 -10.08 22.20 -19.79
N GLY A 560 -11.19 21.58 -19.37
CA GLY A 560 -12.29 21.13 -20.20
C GLY A 560 -12.15 19.66 -20.58
N ALA A 561 -13.12 18.84 -20.17
CA ALA A 561 -13.05 17.39 -20.34
C ALA A 561 -12.97 16.96 -21.81
N ASP A 562 -13.61 17.70 -22.72
CA ASP A 562 -13.63 17.35 -24.15
C ASP A 562 -12.26 17.61 -24.80
N ARG A 563 -11.54 18.66 -24.36
CA ARG A 563 -10.16 18.91 -24.77
C ARG A 563 -9.25 17.81 -24.22
N TYR A 564 -9.38 17.49 -22.94
CA TYR A 564 -8.56 16.44 -22.34
C TYR A 564 -8.78 15.07 -23.00
N LEU A 565 -10.01 14.71 -23.34
CA LEU A 565 -10.29 13.47 -24.07
C LEU A 565 -9.67 13.44 -25.47
N GLN A 566 -9.46 14.58 -26.12
CA GLN A 566 -8.70 14.66 -27.37
C GLN A 566 -7.21 14.39 -27.15
N ASP A 567 -6.64 14.89 -26.05
CA ASP A 567 -5.26 14.58 -25.66
C ASP A 567 -5.09 13.08 -25.37
N VAL A 568 -6.09 12.47 -24.71
CA VAL A 568 -6.11 11.02 -24.48
C VAL A 568 -6.22 10.23 -25.79
N GLU A 569 -7.02 10.70 -26.75
CA GLU A 569 -7.17 10.09 -28.07
C GLU A 569 -5.85 10.10 -28.86
N GLN A 570 -4.99 11.10 -28.66
CA GLN A 570 -3.63 11.11 -29.23
C GLN A 570 -2.73 10.00 -28.65
N MET A 571 -2.94 9.60 -27.39
CA MET A 571 -2.19 8.52 -26.75
C MET A 571 -2.69 7.14 -27.17
N ILE A 572 -3.97 6.85 -26.93
CA ILE A 572 -4.52 5.49 -27.01
C ILE A 572 -5.18 5.17 -28.36
N GLY A 573 -5.25 6.16 -29.25
CA GLY A 573 -5.95 6.06 -30.53
C GLY A 573 -7.44 6.42 -30.43
N PRO A 574 -8.19 6.27 -31.53
CA PRO A 574 -9.56 6.75 -31.64
C PRO A 574 -10.48 6.12 -30.60
N MET A 575 -11.19 6.97 -29.87
CA MET A 575 -12.14 6.55 -28.84
C MET A 575 -13.57 6.60 -29.37
N SER A 576 -14.40 5.64 -28.98
CA SER A 576 -15.82 5.67 -29.33
C SER A 576 -16.49 6.95 -28.77
N ARG A 577 -17.44 7.51 -29.51
CA ARG A 577 -18.17 8.71 -29.09
C ARG A 577 -18.88 8.50 -27.75
N TRP A 578 -19.39 7.29 -27.51
CA TRP A 578 -20.05 6.94 -26.25
C TRP A 578 -19.07 6.99 -25.07
N THR A 579 -17.88 6.41 -25.22
CA THR A 579 -16.84 6.41 -24.17
C THR A 579 -16.41 7.84 -23.82
N LYS A 580 -16.19 8.68 -24.83
CA LYS A 580 -15.85 10.10 -24.62
C LYS A 580 -16.96 10.84 -23.87
N THR A 581 -18.20 10.72 -24.32
CA THR A 581 -19.35 11.35 -23.65
C THR A 581 -19.52 10.86 -22.22
N ALA A 582 -19.34 9.55 -21.97
CA ALA A 582 -19.45 8.96 -20.65
C ALA A 582 -18.40 9.57 -19.70
N PHE A 583 -17.10 9.46 -19.99
CA PHE A 583 -16.06 10.01 -19.12
C PHE A 583 -16.15 11.53 -18.97
N SER A 584 -16.50 12.27 -20.04
CA SER A 584 -16.76 13.72 -19.96
C SER A 584 -17.88 14.03 -18.96
N PHE A 585 -18.97 13.25 -18.97
CA PHE A 585 -20.08 13.41 -18.02
C PHE A 585 -19.68 13.03 -16.59
N PHE A 586 -18.90 11.95 -16.40
CA PHE A 586 -18.39 11.56 -15.08
C PHE A 586 -17.55 12.67 -14.46
N TRP A 587 -16.53 13.16 -15.17
CA TRP A 587 -15.61 14.15 -14.64
C TRP A 587 -16.25 15.53 -14.44
N LYS A 588 -17.19 15.94 -15.31
CA LYS A 588 -17.88 17.23 -15.18
C LYS A 588 -18.92 17.26 -14.06
N PHE A 589 -19.68 16.17 -13.89
CA PHE A 589 -20.88 16.19 -13.07
C PHE A 589 -20.91 15.09 -12.02
N LEU A 590 -20.84 13.83 -12.45
CA LEU A 590 -21.21 12.71 -11.59
C LEU A 590 -20.18 12.48 -10.48
N SER A 591 -18.90 12.38 -10.81
CA SER A 591 -17.82 12.21 -9.82
C SER A 591 -17.74 13.38 -8.83
N PRO A 592 -17.67 14.67 -9.24
CA PRO A 592 -17.62 15.78 -8.28
C PRO A 592 -18.88 15.88 -7.42
N PHE A 593 -20.07 15.58 -7.96
CA PHE A 593 -21.30 15.52 -7.17
C PHE A 593 -21.26 14.42 -6.13
N THR A 594 -20.87 13.20 -6.50
CA THR A 594 -20.76 12.07 -5.58
C THR A 594 -19.71 12.35 -4.49
N LEU A 595 -18.56 12.94 -4.83
CA LEU A 595 -17.53 13.33 -3.86
C LEU A 595 -18.06 14.38 -2.87
N LEU A 596 -18.77 15.40 -3.36
CA LEU A 596 -19.39 16.40 -2.50
C LEU A 596 -20.43 15.76 -1.56
N ALA A 597 -21.25 14.84 -2.07
CA ALA A 597 -22.24 14.14 -1.25
C ALA A 597 -21.56 13.30 -0.15
N VAL A 598 -20.51 12.54 -0.49
CA VAL A 598 -19.73 11.75 0.49
C VAL A 598 -19.10 12.64 1.55
N LEU A 599 -18.49 13.77 1.15
CA LEU A 599 -17.94 14.76 2.09
C LEU A 599 -19.01 15.33 3.03
N VAL A 600 -20.16 15.74 2.52
CA VAL A 600 -21.25 16.26 3.35
C VAL A 600 -21.76 15.20 4.33
N PHE A 601 -21.93 13.96 3.89
CA PHE A 601 -22.37 12.88 4.78
C PHE A 601 -21.35 12.55 5.86
N ASN A 602 -20.06 12.54 5.51
CA ASN A 602 -19.00 12.33 6.49
C ASN A 602 -18.97 13.47 7.53
N LEU A 603 -19.37 14.70 7.16
CA LEU A 603 -19.36 15.87 8.08
C LEU A 603 -20.50 15.74 9.07
N ILE A 604 -21.68 15.37 8.57
CA ILE A 604 -22.88 15.19 9.38
C ILE A 604 -22.71 14.03 10.37
N GLN A 605 -21.99 12.98 9.98
CA GLN A 605 -21.82 11.76 10.76
C GLN A 605 -20.52 11.72 11.55
N TYR A 606 -19.75 12.81 11.58
CA TYR A 606 -18.51 12.88 12.32
C TYR A 606 -18.73 12.54 13.80
N ARG A 607 -17.91 11.62 14.30
CA ARG A 607 -17.83 11.27 15.72
C ARG A 607 -16.37 11.38 16.18
N PRO A 608 -16.13 11.81 17.43
CA PRO A 608 -14.79 11.75 18.01
C PRO A 608 -14.21 10.33 17.91
N LEU A 609 -12.92 10.24 17.67
CA LEU A 609 -12.24 8.95 17.51
C LEU A 609 -12.27 8.17 18.84
N THR A 610 -12.51 6.87 18.73
CA THR A 610 -12.49 5.91 19.84
C THR A 610 -11.78 4.65 19.38
N TYR A 611 -11.00 4.03 20.27
CA TYR A 611 -10.42 2.72 20.04
C TYR A 611 -10.72 1.82 21.23
N GLU A 612 -11.43 0.71 21.00
CA GLU A 612 -11.97 -0.13 22.08
C GLU A 612 -12.73 0.73 23.13
N SER A 613 -12.34 0.62 24.40
CA SER A 613 -12.86 1.43 25.51
C SER A 613 -12.18 2.80 25.65
N TYR A 614 -11.10 3.08 24.91
CA TYR A 614 -10.37 4.34 24.98
C TYR A 614 -11.02 5.41 24.11
N VAL A 615 -11.30 6.57 24.71
CA VAL A 615 -11.85 7.74 24.02
C VAL A 615 -10.75 8.78 23.87
N TYR A 616 -10.47 9.18 22.63
CA TYR A 616 -9.38 10.12 22.37
C TYR A 616 -9.69 11.49 22.98
N PRO A 617 -8.70 12.14 23.63
CA PRO A 617 -8.87 13.45 24.19
C PRO A 617 -9.12 14.51 23.11
N GLY A 618 -9.71 15.65 23.49
CA GLY A 618 -10.04 16.73 22.55
C GLY A 618 -8.82 17.28 21.79
N TRP A 619 -7.64 17.32 22.43
CA TRP A 619 -6.41 17.76 21.78
C TRP A 619 -5.94 16.79 20.69
N ALA A 620 -6.12 15.48 20.87
CA ALA A 620 -5.74 14.48 19.86
C ALA A 620 -6.65 14.58 18.63
N ASN A 621 -7.96 14.74 18.84
CA ASN A 621 -8.91 15.03 17.76
C ASN A 621 -8.55 16.34 17.03
N ALA A 622 -8.11 17.38 17.75
CA ALA A 622 -7.65 18.62 17.13
C ALA A 622 -6.40 18.43 16.27
N ILE A 623 -5.42 17.64 16.72
CA ILE A 623 -4.26 17.25 15.91
C ILE A 623 -4.70 16.48 14.67
N GLY A 624 -5.64 15.54 14.81
CA GLY A 624 -6.23 14.82 13.68
C GLY A 624 -6.79 15.78 12.62
N TRP A 625 -7.61 16.75 13.03
CA TRP A 625 -8.15 17.76 12.10
C TRP A 625 -7.07 18.65 11.47
N ILE A 626 -6.02 19.01 12.21
CA ILE A 626 -4.89 19.75 11.66
C ILE A 626 -4.20 18.93 10.56
N LEU A 627 -3.97 17.64 10.80
CA LEU A 627 -3.38 16.72 9.80
C LEU A 627 -4.28 16.58 8.56
N SER A 628 -5.60 16.44 8.74
CA SER A 628 -6.55 16.37 7.64
C SER A 628 -6.62 17.66 6.81
N LEU A 629 -6.54 18.82 7.45
CA LEU A 629 -6.64 20.12 6.76
C LEU A 629 -5.31 20.60 6.20
N PHE A 630 -4.18 20.03 6.66
CA PHE A 630 -2.85 20.45 6.24
C PHE A 630 -2.65 20.47 4.72
N PRO A 631 -3.01 19.42 3.94
CA PRO A 631 -2.90 19.46 2.48
C PRO A 631 -3.74 20.59 1.86
N ILE A 632 -4.95 20.83 2.37
CA ILE A 632 -5.89 21.84 1.84
C ILE A 632 -5.36 23.26 2.10
N VAL A 633 -4.87 23.51 3.31
CA VAL A 633 -4.25 24.77 3.70
C VAL A 633 -2.99 25.01 2.87
N PHE A 634 -2.19 23.97 2.63
CA PHE A 634 -0.98 24.03 1.82
C PHE A 634 -1.29 24.36 0.35
N ILE A 635 -2.28 23.69 -0.24
CA ILE A 635 -2.80 23.99 -1.59
C ILE A 635 -3.20 25.46 -1.67
N SER A 636 -4.03 25.92 -0.74
CA SER A 636 -4.54 27.30 -0.71
C SER A 636 -3.42 28.33 -0.54
N SER A 637 -2.41 28.02 0.27
CA SER A 637 -1.25 28.88 0.51
C SER A 637 -0.39 29.02 -0.75
N ILE A 638 -0.14 27.92 -1.47
CA ILE A 638 0.56 27.96 -2.76
C ILE A 638 -0.26 28.74 -3.80
N SER A 639 -1.58 28.54 -3.87
CA SER A 639 -2.45 29.33 -4.76
C SER A 639 -2.30 30.83 -4.50
N PHE A 640 -2.33 31.24 -3.23
CA PHE A 640 -2.16 32.64 -2.85
C PHE A 640 -0.77 33.18 -3.21
N MET A 641 0.28 32.41 -2.94
CA MET A 641 1.66 32.78 -3.31
C MET A 641 1.82 32.94 -4.83
N ARG A 642 1.21 32.08 -5.64
CA ARG A 642 1.24 32.17 -7.11
C ARG A 642 0.51 33.42 -7.61
N ILE A 643 -0.67 33.73 -7.04
CA ILE A 643 -1.40 34.98 -7.36
C ILE A 643 -0.58 36.22 -7.00
N ALA A 644 0.13 36.19 -5.86
CA ALA A 644 0.97 37.30 -5.40
C ALA A 644 2.21 37.51 -6.29
N LYS A 645 2.78 36.42 -6.84
CA LYS A 645 3.94 36.46 -7.75
C LYS A 645 3.57 36.70 -9.22
N ALA A 646 2.31 36.55 -9.60
CA ALA A 646 1.86 36.80 -10.96
C ALA A 646 2.09 38.28 -11.37
N PRO A 647 2.30 38.57 -12.67
CA PRO A 647 2.64 39.90 -13.17
C PRO A 647 1.76 41.00 -12.57
N LYS A 648 2.40 42.04 -12.00
CA LYS A 648 1.69 43.04 -11.21
C LYS A 648 0.80 43.94 -12.07
N GLU A 649 1.08 44.00 -13.37
CA GLU A 649 0.34 44.76 -14.38
C GLU A 649 -1.09 44.23 -14.58
N MET A 650 -1.33 42.95 -14.26
CA MET A 650 -2.64 42.32 -14.36
C MET A 650 -3.51 42.60 -13.13
N SER A 651 -4.82 42.78 -13.35
CA SER A 651 -5.81 42.80 -12.27
C SER A 651 -5.93 41.45 -11.57
N LEU A 652 -6.51 41.40 -10.37
CA LEU A 652 -6.62 40.16 -9.59
C LEU A 652 -7.38 39.04 -10.34
N ILE A 653 -8.45 39.40 -11.06
CA ILE A 653 -9.22 38.44 -11.87
C ILE A 653 -8.41 37.93 -13.06
N GLU A 654 -7.63 38.79 -13.71
CA GLU A 654 -6.75 38.41 -14.81
C GLU A 654 -5.63 37.50 -14.35
N ARG A 655 -5.03 37.75 -13.18
CA ARG A 655 -4.03 36.86 -12.59
C ARG A 655 -4.58 35.47 -12.32
N VAL A 656 -5.78 35.38 -11.75
CA VAL A 656 -6.45 34.09 -11.51
C VAL A 656 -6.72 33.37 -12.83
N LYS A 657 -7.28 34.06 -13.84
CA LYS A 657 -7.52 33.48 -15.17
C LYS A 657 -6.23 33.06 -15.87
N TYR A 658 -5.14 33.80 -15.69
CA TYR A 658 -3.83 33.46 -16.23
C TYR A 658 -3.27 32.17 -15.61
N LEU A 659 -3.35 32.04 -14.28
CA LEU A 659 -2.85 30.87 -13.54
C LEU A 659 -3.74 29.62 -13.65
N LEU A 660 -4.98 29.77 -14.10
CA LEU A 660 -5.88 28.65 -14.43
C LEU A 660 -5.58 28.04 -15.81
N LYS A 661 -4.78 28.71 -16.64
CA LYS A 661 -4.39 28.18 -17.95
C LYS A 661 -3.12 27.32 -17.80
N PRO A 662 -3.01 26.24 -18.58
CA PRO A 662 -1.76 25.48 -18.68
C PRO A 662 -0.60 26.38 -19.11
N THR A 663 0.57 26.07 -18.57
CA THR A 663 1.83 26.69 -18.99
C THR A 663 2.21 26.23 -20.41
N PRO A 664 3.11 26.95 -21.11
CA PRO A 664 3.66 26.49 -22.38
C PRO A 664 4.41 25.15 -22.29
N GLU A 665 4.83 24.74 -21.09
CA GLU A 665 5.49 23.46 -20.83
C GLU A 665 4.50 22.28 -20.74
N TRP A 666 3.19 22.55 -20.64
CA TRP A 666 2.17 21.50 -20.74
C TRP A 666 2.05 21.03 -22.20
N ARG A 667 2.69 19.90 -22.50
CA ARG A 667 2.72 19.28 -23.83
C ARG A 667 2.82 17.76 -23.71
N PRO A 668 2.45 17.00 -24.77
CA PRO A 668 2.68 15.56 -24.81
C PRO A 668 4.14 15.21 -24.53
N ALA A 669 4.38 14.14 -23.78
CA ALA A 669 5.72 13.62 -23.50
C ALA A 669 6.42 13.01 -24.74
N HIS A 670 5.69 12.78 -25.82
CA HIS A 670 6.26 12.23 -27.04
C HIS A 670 7.27 13.22 -27.64
N LYS A 671 8.51 12.75 -27.84
CA LYS A 671 9.52 13.52 -28.57
C LYS A 671 9.07 13.62 -30.02
N ILE A 672 8.81 14.84 -30.47
CA ILE A 672 8.45 15.14 -31.85
C ILE A 672 9.74 15.07 -32.70
N PRO A 673 9.73 14.49 -33.91
CA PRO A 673 10.84 14.63 -34.86
C PRO A 673 11.18 16.11 -35.09
N LYS A 674 12.47 16.48 -35.16
CA LYS A 674 12.93 17.87 -35.38
C LYS A 674 12.23 18.59 -36.54
N GLU A 675 11.85 17.86 -37.58
CA GLU A 675 11.23 18.42 -38.80
C GLU A 675 9.89 19.13 -38.52
N ASP A 676 9.08 18.61 -37.60
CA ASP A 676 7.79 19.22 -37.23
C ASP A 676 7.96 20.48 -36.34
N VAL A 677 9.09 20.63 -35.64
CA VAL A 677 9.37 21.82 -34.82
C VAL A 677 9.68 23.03 -35.69
N THR A 678 10.41 22.83 -36.80
CA THR A 678 10.67 23.87 -37.80
C THR A 678 9.42 24.33 -38.56
N GLU A 679 8.40 23.48 -38.70
CA GLU A 679 7.12 23.89 -39.30
C GLU A 679 6.19 24.63 -38.31
N LEU A 680 6.28 24.33 -37.01
CA LEU A 680 5.54 25.05 -35.96
C LEU A 680 6.01 26.51 -35.81
N GLU A 681 7.30 26.79 -36.02
CA GLU A 681 7.81 28.17 -36.10
C GLU A 681 7.37 28.89 -37.40
N GLY A 682 6.87 28.15 -38.40
CA GLY A 682 6.43 28.65 -39.71
C GLY A 682 4.97 29.09 -39.81
N GLY A 683 4.19 29.06 -38.71
CA GLY A 683 2.88 29.70 -38.65
C GLY A 683 1.70 28.95 -39.28
N LYS A 684 1.72 27.60 -39.32
CA LYS A 684 0.52 26.81 -39.62
C LYS A 684 -0.01 26.13 -38.35
N GLU A 685 -1.07 26.72 -37.79
CA GLU A 685 -1.89 26.09 -36.77
C GLU A 685 -2.66 24.88 -37.36
N GLU A 686 -2.81 23.84 -36.54
CA GLU A 686 -3.60 22.61 -36.75
C GLU A 686 -3.06 21.57 -37.76
N ARG A 687 -2.21 20.66 -37.26
CA ARG A 687 -2.28 19.25 -37.65
C ARG A 687 -2.24 18.35 -36.43
N THR A 688 -3.24 17.48 -36.32
CA THR A 688 -3.24 16.31 -35.44
C THR A 688 -2.11 15.39 -35.89
N ILE A 689 -1.11 15.19 -35.04
CA ILE A 689 0.00 14.27 -35.32
C ILE A 689 -0.55 12.84 -35.20
N SER A 690 -0.91 12.25 -36.34
CA SER A 690 -1.33 10.85 -36.42
C SER A 690 -0.09 9.95 -36.45
N ASN A 691 -0.05 8.96 -35.57
CA ASN A 691 0.96 7.92 -35.52
C ASN A 691 1.06 7.19 -36.88
N PRO A 692 2.25 7.06 -37.50
CA PRO A 692 2.42 6.37 -38.78
C PRO A 692 2.07 4.88 -38.74
N ASN A 693 1.91 4.28 -37.56
CA ASN A 693 1.52 2.87 -37.39
C ASN A 693 0.01 2.62 -37.34
N PHE A 694 -0.82 3.65 -37.47
CA PHE A 694 -2.27 3.49 -37.61
C PHE A 694 -2.72 3.97 -39.00
N THR A 695 -2.33 3.22 -40.02
CA THR A 695 -3.04 3.28 -41.31
C THR A 695 -4.42 2.68 -41.13
N THR A 696 -5.44 3.52 -41.30
CA THR A 696 -6.83 3.14 -41.47
C THR A 696 -6.96 2.02 -42.51
N VAL A 697 -7.53 0.89 -42.11
CA VAL A 697 -8.21 -0.05 -43.02
C VAL A 697 -9.69 0.01 -42.71
#